data_AF-A0A932I299-F1
#
_entry.id   AF-A0A932I299-F1
#
_cell.length_a   1.000
_cell.length_b   1.000
_cell.length_c   1.000
_cell.angle_alpha   90.00
_cell.angle_beta   90.00
_cell.angle_gamma   90.00
#
_symmetry.space_group_name_H-M   'P 1'
#
loop_
_entity.id
_entity.type
_entity.pdbx_description
1 polymer ?
#
loop_
_entity_poly.entity_id
_entity_poly.type
_entity_poly.pdbx_seq_one_letter_code
_entity_poly.pdbx_strand_id
1 'polypeptide(L)'
;MAPKVRSMPLPGRKVSEVAPRQRSVRLFEEALARHQAGDLAAAEALYRRLLEEEPGHPDALHLLGVLAYQRGEHETAVRHIAEAIRRKGKAGIFHSNLGNVLAALGRYSEAIKAYRCAIRLSPGMADAHNNLGTALHHLGKREEAAAAFREAIRLQPSYAVALVNQGRVLVELSRLEEAEESFSLAAGLRPDQAETHRRLGMVRKELGCLEASSESFSRALEIDPRDMTAAFGLGVVLHDLKRLDEAERSFLRVLAAQPDYAEAHFGLGAVLMSQGRLAEAEESFRRAIALRPGYADAHFFLATALRSQGRPEEARESYEETLRLRPGHFDALVGISAVLKKEGDLKEAAERYRKAVQLRPESFDARLGLGLLLKETGQIEEAVENLREAARLNPESASAHIGLGIALKQDEKLDEAAGAFREAIHLRPDLAEGHWGLATVLIKRGDFEEGWDAAQAALRLDRSDLLRVRTSALLPVICSSSEQVAECRARVERSVDELVREGVVIRDPLKEIGFTNFYLAYQGFNDRELQQKIARLYRSQEISLCPKSRPEGSRIRVGFISRNFKQHTIGKFMIGYVAFLDRRRFEVVTLAVDPPDDPMVQQFRQHSDEFVIVPADIAAAREQIAALNLDVLFYADIGMDALTYFLAFSRLAPVQCVTWGHPVTTGIPNVDYFVSSKDLEPEGAEDHYSEDLVRFDSLPTYYFRPRPKAALMRRAAFLIAERARVYLCPQSLFKIHPDFDGILGEILRRDPYSQLYFIEGQPKSLGDALMRRFRRTLAHGIDRVKFIPRVNGEAFLNVLALANVILDPIHFGGGTTSYEAFFVGAPIVTMPGAFMRSRVTYACYKKMGVMDAVVSNPDEYVETAIRLANDSACHGELKSRILSANHVLYEDAAVLRELGAFFEKAVEKARTQGTCAH
;
A
#
# COMPACT_ATOMS: atom_id res chain seq x y z
N MET A 1 -28.07 -138.05 -0.82
CA MET A 1 -27.58 -138.74 -2.04
C MET A 1 -28.05 -137.96 -3.26
N ALA A 2 -27.12 -137.49 -4.09
CA ALA A 2 -27.38 -137.07 -5.48
C ALA A 2 -28.05 -138.24 -6.26
N PRO A 3 -28.75 -138.06 -7.41
CA PRO A 3 -28.30 -137.27 -8.57
C PRO A 3 -29.39 -136.56 -9.43
N LYS A 4 -29.02 -135.48 -10.16
CA LYS A 4 -28.90 -135.29 -11.64
C LYS A 4 -30.16 -135.62 -12.50
N VAL A 5 -30.54 -134.92 -13.58
CA VAL A 5 -30.09 -133.74 -14.36
C VAL A 5 -31.17 -133.46 -15.44
N ARG A 6 -31.27 -132.21 -15.90
CA ARG A 6 -31.62 -131.69 -17.27
C ARG A 6 -32.92 -130.87 -17.49
N SER A 7 -32.68 -129.55 -17.58
CA SER A 7 -33.14 -128.54 -18.56
C SER A 7 -34.64 -128.39 -18.90
N MET A 8 -35.22 -127.28 -18.43
CA MET A 8 -36.34 -126.56 -19.07
C MET A 8 -35.99 -125.07 -19.21
N PRO A 9 -36.53 -124.34 -20.21
CA PRO A 9 -36.18 -122.95 -20.48
C PRO A 9 -36.94 -121.98 -19.54
N LEU A 10 -36.27 -120.92 -19.09
CA LEU A 10 -36.89 -119.81 -18.34
C LEU A 10 -37.58 -118.83 -19.31
N PRO A 11 -38.78 -118.31 -18.97
CA PRO A 11 -39.54 -117.42 -19.84
C PRO A 11 -38.91 -116.02 -19.89
N GLY A 12 -38.84 -115.46 -21.10
CA GLY A 12 -38.30 -114.12 -21.37
C GLY A 12 -39.03 -113.01 -20.63
N ARG A 13 -38.26 -112.14 -19.98
CA ARG A 13 -38.71 -110.88 -19.38
C ARG A 13 -39.06 -109.88 -20.49
N LYS A 14 -40.30 -109.36 -20.45
CA LYS A 14 -40.76 -108.23 -21.27
C LYS A 14 -39.96 -106.96 -20.92
N VAL A 15 -39.48 -106.26 -21.94
CA VAL A 15 -38.92 -104.90 -21.85
C VAL A 15 -40.09 -103.91 -21.84
N SER A 16 -40.14 -103.02 -20.85
CA SER A 16 -41.16 -101.99 -20.69
C SER A 16 -40.76 -100.70 -21.43
N GLU A 17 -41.60 -100.22 -22.35
CA GLU A 17 -41.50 -98.89 -22.96
C GLU A 17 -41.75 -97.79 -21.92
N VAL A 18 -40.85 -96.80 -21.83
CA VAL A 18 -40.97 -95.63 -20.95
C VAL A 18 -41.66 -94.49 -21.72
N ALA A 19 -42.69 -93.88 -21.13
CA ALA A 19 -43.49 -92.84 -21.78
C ALA A 19 -42.68 -91.56 -22.12
N PRO A 20 -43.01 -90.83 -23.22
CA PRO A 20 -42.21 -89.70 -23.74
C PRO A 20 -41.86 -88.63 -22.70
N ARG A 21 -42.79 -88.29 -21.80
CA ARG A 21 -42.60 -87.25 -20.77
C ARG A 21 -41.55 -87.59 -19.70
N GLN A 22 -41.34 -88.88 -19.40
CA GLN A 22 -40.32 -89.32 -18.44
C GLN A 22 -38.91 -89.34 -19.06
N ARG A 23 -38.83 -89.40 -20.40
CA ARG A 23 -37.57 -89.36 -21.14
C ARG A 23 -37.02 -87.93 -21.24
N SER A 24 -37.86 -86.93 -21.55
CA SER A 24 -37.46 -85.52 -21.60
C SER A 24 -36.90 -85.00 -20.28
N VAL A 25 -37.52 -85.38 -19.15
CA VAL A 25 -37.05 -85.02 -17.80
C VAL A 25 -35.67 -85.59 -17.51
N ARG A 26 -35.45 -86.89 -17.80
CA ARG A 26 -34.13 -87.51 -17.62
C ARG A 26 -33.06 -86.88 -18.52
N LEU A 27 -33.42 -86.55 -19.77
CA LEU A 27 -32.51 -85.91 -20.71
C LEU A 27 -32.10 -84.52 -20.25
N PHE A 28 -33.02 -83.74 -19.68
CA PHE A 28 -32.73 -82.45 -19.07
C PHE A 28 -31.85 -82.58 -17.82
N GLU A 29 -32.17 -83.52 -16.92
CA GLU A 29 -31.38 -83.77 -15.70
C GLU A 29 -29.94 -84.18 -16.04
N GLU A 30 -29.75 -85.03 -17.05
CA GLU A 30 -28.43 -85.43 -17.55
C GLU A 30 -27.69 -84.24 -18.17
N ALA A 31 -28.35 -83.44 -19.00
CA ALA A 31 -27.78 -82.24 -19.60
C ALA A 31 -27.34 -81.22 -18.53
N LEU A 32 -28.16 -81.03 -17.50
CA LEU A 32 -27.88 -80.15 -16.38
C LEU A 32 -26.72 -80.66 -15.53
N ALA A 33 -26.65 -81.97 -15.26
CA ALA A 33 -25.54 -82.57 -14.54
C ALA A 33 -24.21 -82.39 -15.29
N ARG A 34 -24.21 -82.56 -16.63
CA ARG A 34 -23.03 -82.29 -17.47
C ARG A 34 -22.63 -80.82 -17.47
N HIS A 35 -23.62 -79.92 -17.52
CA HIS A 35 -23.39 -78.48 -17.45
C HIS A 35 -22.76 -78.10 -16.11
N GLN A 36 -23.28 -78.62 -15.00
CA GLN A 36 -22.74 -78.38 -13.66
C GLN A 36 -21.34 -79.00 -13.46
N ALA A 37 -21.04 -80.10 -14.14
CA ALA A 37 -19.71 -80.72 -14.16
C ALA A 37 -18.71 -80.00 -15.09
N GLY A 38 -19.13 -78.95 -15.80
CA GLY A 38 -18.26 -78.19 -16.72
C GLY A 38 -18.07 -78.83 -18.10
N ASP A 39 -18.72 -79.96 -18.40
CA ASP A 39 -18.72 -80.57 -19.73
C ASP A 39 -19.77 -79.89 -20.62
N LEU A 40 -19.46 -78.65 -21.01
CA LEU A 40 -20.39 -77.77 -21.71
C LEU A 40 -20.75 -78.27 -23.12
N ALA A 41 -19.85 -79.01 -23.77
CA ALA A 41 -20.08 -79.57 -25.10
C ALA A 41 -21.07 -80.73 -25.06
N ALA A 42 -20.92 -81.66 -24.10
CA ALA A 42 -21.89 -82.73 -23.91
C ALA A 42 -23.25 -82.18 -23.44
N ALA A 43 -23.24 -81.19 -22.53
CA ALA A 43 -24.47 -80.53 -22.08
C ALA A 43 -25.23 -79.87 -23.23
N GLU A 44 -24.54 -79.14 -24.11
CA GLU A 44 -25.13 -78.50 -25.29
C GLU A 44 -25.74 -79.51 -26.26
N ALA A 45 -25.03 -80.62 -26.54
CA ALA A 45 -25.55 -81.68 -27.40
C ALA A 45 -26.84 -82.28 -26.83
N LEU A 46 -26.89 -82.50 -25.51
CA LEU A 46 -28.08 -83.01 -24.83
C LEU A 46 -29.22 -81.98 -24.79
N TYR A 47 -28.94 -80.68 -24.58
CA TYR A 47 -29.96 -79.63 -24.69
C TYR A 47 -30.52 -79.50 -26.10
N ARG A 48 -29.68 -79.59 -27.15
CA ARG A 48 -30.15 -79.58 -28.54
C ARG A 48 -31.03 -80.78 -28.85
N ARG A 49 -30.60 -81.99 -28.43
CA ARG A 49 -31.40 -83.21 -28.55
C ARG A 49 -32.73 -83.09 -27.81
N LEU A 50 -32.73 -82.47 -26.63
CA LEU A 50 -33.96 -82.19 -25.89
C LEU A 50 -34.87 -81.22 -26.66
N LEU A 51 -34.33 -80.26 -27.40
CA LEU A 51 -35.11 -79.38 -28.26
C LEU A 51 -35.56 -80.03 -29.58
N GLU A 52 -34.94 -81.13 -30.02
CA GLU A 52 -35.48 -81.94 -31.12
C GLU A 52 -36.74 -82.71 -30.67
N GLU A 53 -36.74 -83.23 -29.43
CA GLU A 53 -37.88 -83.94 -28.84
C GLU A 53 -38.97 -82.97 -28.34
N GLU A 54 -38.58 -81.84 -27.76
CA GLU A 54 -39.46 -80.79 -27.23
C GLU A 54 -38.95 -79.38 -27.63
N PRO A 55 -39.28 -78.89 -28.85
CA PRO A 55 -38.77 -77.61 -29.38
C PRO A 55 -39.02 -76.37 -28.53
N GLY A 56 -39.98 -76.43 -27.60
CA GLY A 56 -40.35 -75.34 -26.70
C GLY A 56 -39.81 -75.47 -25.27
N HIS A 57 -38.88 -76.40 -24.98
CA HIS A 57 -38.41 -76.64 -23.60
C HIS A 57 -37.68 -75.40 -23.02
N PRO A 58 -38.29 -74.66 -22.07
CA PRO A 58 -37.86 -73.31 -21.70
C PRO A 58 -36.50 -73.29 -21.01
N ASP A 59 -36.25 -74.23 -20.09
CA ASP A 59 -35.01 -74.25 -19.31
C ASP A 59 -33.80 -74.69 -20.18
N ALA A 60 -34.04 -75.48 -21.23
CA ALA A 60 -33.00 -75.89 -22.18
C ALA A 60 -32.64 -74.77 -23.16
N LEU A 61 -33.65 -74.04 -23.67
CA LEU A 61 -33.45 -72.81 -24.45
C LEU A 61 -32.67 -71.76 -23.66
N HIS A 62 -33.02 -71.54 -22.39
CA HIS A 62 -32.31 -70.61 -21.53
C HIS A 62 -30.83 -71.00 -21.35
N LEU A 63 -30.55 -72.26 -21.00
CA LEU A 63 -29.18 -72.73 -20.76
C LEU A 63 -28.33 -72.76 -22.03
N LEU A 64 -28.92 -73.08 -23.20
CA LEU A 64 -28.24 -72.90 -24.49
C LEU A 64 -27.92 -71.42 -24.77
N GLY A 65 -28.83 -70.52 -24.42
CA GLY A 65 -28.58 -69.09 -24.51
C GLY A 65 -27.47 -68.60 -23.59
N VAL A 66 -27.39 -69.11 -22.35
CA VAL A 66 -26.28 -68.84 -21.42
C VAL A 66 -24.95 -69.38 -21.96
N LEU A 67 -24.94 -70.59 -22.52
CA LEU A 67 -23.73 -71.16 -23.16
C LEU A 67 -23.28 -70.33 -24.37
N ALA A 68 -24.21 -69.90 -25.22
CA ALA A 68 -23.92 -68.99 -26.33
C ALA A 68 -23.35 -67.66 -25.83
N TYR A 69 -23.88 -67.11 -24.73
CA TYR A 69 -23.35 -65.89 -24.12
C TYR A 69 -21.90 -66.07 -23.63
N GLN A 70 -21.61 -67.18 -22.95
CA GLN A 70 -20.27 -67.51 -22.47
C GLN A 70 -19.25 -67.67 -23.61
N ARG A 71 -19.69 -68.04 -24.82
CA ARG A 71 -18.85 -68.14 -26.02
C ARG A 71 -18.73 -66.85 -26.82
N GLY A 72 -19.39 -65.77 -26.41
CA GLY A 72 -19.41 -64.49 -27.14
C GLY A 72 -20.43 -64.43 -28.28
N GLU A 73 -21.27 -65.45 -28.46
CA GLU A 73 -22.31 -65.50 -29.50
C GLU A 73 -23.57 -64.74 -29.05
N HIS A 74 -23.43 -63.44 -28.78
CA HIS A 74 -24.43 -62.64 -28.07
C HIS A 74 -25.80 -62.57 -28.76
N GLU A 75 -25.87 -62.45 -30.09
CA GLU A 75 -27.16 -62.43 -30.81
C GLU A 75 -27.87 -63.80 -30.80
N THR A 76 -27.11 -64.89 -30.83
CA THR A 76 -27.66 -66.25 -30.67
C THR A 76 -28.16 -66.45 -29.24
N ALA A 77 -27.44 -65.95 -28.24
CA ALA A 77 -27.88 -65.93 -26.85
C ALA A 77 -29.19 -65.16 -26.66
N VAL A 78 -29.33 -63.95 -27.23
CA VAL A 78 -30.57 -63.17 -27.20
C VAL A 78 -31.74 -63.98 -27.78
N ARG A 79 -31.57 -64.60 -28.95
CA ARG A 79 -32.63 -65.38 -29.60
C ARG A 79 -33.10 -66.55 -28.72
N HIS A 80 -32.17 -67.33 -28.17
CA HIS A 80 -32.50 -68.49 -27.34
C HIS A 80 -33.14 -68.08 -26.01
N ILE A 81 -32.62 -67.06 -25.32
CA ILE A 81 -33.20 -66.59 -24.05
C ILE A 81 -34.55 -65.90 -24.26
N ALA A 82 -34.73 -65.13 -25.34
CA ALA A 82 -36.02 -64.52 -25.68
C ALA A 82 -37.08 -65.58 -25.99
N GLU A 83 -36.73 -66.67 -26.69
CA GLU A 83 -37.64 -67.80 -26.90
C GLU A 83 -37.95 -68.52 -25.58
N ALA A 84 -36.97 -68.73 -24.71
CA ALA A 84 -37.18 -69.28 -23.37
C ALA A 84 -38.18 -68.43 -22.56
N ILE A 85 -38.07 -67.10 -22.63
CA ILE A 85 -39.00 -66.15 -21.99
C ILE A 85 -40.41 -66.25 -22.64
N ARG A 86 -40.52 -66.40 -23.96
CA ARG A 86 -41.84 -66.59 -24.61
C ARG A 86 -42.55 -67.85 -24.12
N ARG A 87 -41.80 -68.92 -23.82
CA ARG A 87 -42.34 -70.20 -23.33
C ARG A 87 -42.63 -70.21 -21.83
N LYS A 88 -41.78 -69.56 -21.03
CA LYS A 88 -41.87 -69.50 -19.56
C LYS A 88 -41.53 -68.10 -19.05
N GLY A 89 -42.42 -67.15 -19.30
CA GLY A 89 -42.16 -65.72 -19.05
C GLY A 89 -42.04 -65.31 -17.58
N LYS A 90 -42.39 -66.18 -16.63
CA LYS A 90 -42.37 -65.91 -15.18
C LYS A 90 -41.02 -66.24 -14.49
N ALA A 91 -40.01 -66.72 -15.21
CA ALA A 91 -38.70 -67.02 -14.64
C ALA A 91 -37.81 -65.76 -14.61
N GLY A 92 -37.61 -65.14 -13.45
CA GLY A 92 -36.82 -63.91 -13.30
C GLY A 92 -35.37 -64.03 -13.79
N ILE A 93 -34.73 -65.19 -13.57
CA ILE A 93 -33.36 -65.47 -14.01
C ILE A 93 -33.18 -65.37 -15.54
N PHE A 94 -34.21 -65.71 -16.33
CA PHE A 94 -34.14 -65.61 -17.79
C PHE A 94 -34.04 -64.14 -18.23
N HIS A 95 -34.82 -63.26 -17.59
CA HIS A 95 -34.79 -61.83 -17.86
C HIS A 95 -33.49 -61.18 -17.39
N SER A 96 -32.92 -61.65 -16.27
CA SER A 96 -31.61 -61.16 -15.79
C SER A 96 -30.49 -61.53 -16.77
N ASN A 97 -30.46 -62.78 -17.23
CA ASN A 97 -29.47 -63.22 -18.21
C ASN A 97 -29.67 -62.56 -19.58
N LEU A 98 -30.92 -62.32 -20.01
CA LEU A 98 -31.18 -61.50 -21.20
C LEU A 98 -30.61 -60.09 -21.04
N GLY A 99 -30.81 -59.47 -19.87
CA GLY A 99 -30.24 -58.17 -19.54
C GLY A 99 -28.72 -58.15 -19.64
N ASN A 100 -28.04 -59.16 -19.10
CA ASN A 100 -26.58 -59.30 -19.17
C ASN A 100 -26.07 -59.34 -20.62
N VAL A 101 -26.74 -60.14 -21.48
CA VAL A 101 -26.39 -60.24 -22.89
C VAL A 101 -26.63 -58.92 -23.63
N LEU A 102 -27.77 -58.26 -23.37
CA LEU A 102 -28.09 -56.96 -23.98
C LEU A 102 -27.11 -55.87 -23.54
N ALA A 103 -26.68 -55.88 -22.28
CA ALA A 103 -25.66 -54.96 -21.77
C ALA A 103 -24.30 -55.20 -22.46
N ALA A 104 -23.89 -56.46 -22.68
CA ALA A 104 -22.68 -56.79 -23.43
C ALA A 104 -22.72 -56.33 -24.89
N LEU A 105 -23.93 -56.27 -25.50
CA LEU A 105 -24.16 -55.69 -26.83
C LEU A 105 -24.24 -54.15 -26.83
N GLY A 106 -24.07 -53.47 -25.68
CA GLY A 106 -24.25 -52.02 -25.55
C GLY A 106 -25.71 -51.54 -25.64
N ARG A 107 -26.68 -52.47 -25.67
CA ARG A 107 -28.14 -52.18 -25.78
C ARG A 107 -28.72 -51.88 -24.38
N TYR A 108 -28.16 -50.89 -23.69
CA TYR A 108 -28.46 -50.61 -22.28
C TYR A 108 -29.94 -50.30 -22.00
N SER A 109 -30.63 -49.60 -22.91
CA SER A 109 -32.07 -49.29 -22.77
C SER A 109 -32.94 -50.55 -22.74
N GLU A 110 -32.57 -51.58 -23.51
CA GLU A 110 -33.26 -52.86 -23.52
C GLU A 110 -32.84 -53.72 -22.33
N ALA A 111 -31.55 -53.69 -21.95
CA ALA A 111 -31.05 -54.35 -20.75
C ALA A 111 -31.78 -53.87 -19.48
N ILE A 112 -32.00 -52.56 -19.33
CA ILE A 112 -32.77 -51.97 -18.22
C ILE A 112 -34.20 -52.53 -18.17
N LYS A 113 -34.87 -52.67 -19.31
CA LYS A 113 -36.21 -53.26 -19.37
C LYS A 113 -36.18 -54.72 -18.89
N ALA A 114 -35.20 -55.49 -19.35
CA ALA A 114 -35.00 -56.88 -18.96
C ALA A 114 -34.70 -57.01 -17.45
N TYR A 115 -33.77 -56.21 -16.89
CA TYR A 115 -33.47 -56.22 -15.46
C TYR A 115 -34.67 -55.80 -14.60
N ARG A 116 -35.43 -54.77 -15.00
CA ARG A 116 -36.66 -54.38 -14.28
C ARG A 116 -37.72 -55.49 -14.29
N CYS A 117 -37.81 -56.26 -15.37
CA CYS A 117 -38.66 -57.45 -15.43
C CYS A 117 -38.13 -58.56 -14.51
N ALA A 118 -36.81 -58.79 -14.49
CA ALA A 118 -36.18 -59.76 -13.59
C ALA A 118 -36.47 -59.43 -12.12
N ILE A 119 -36.28 -58.17 -11.72
CA ILE A 119 -36.55 -57.66 -10.37
C ILE A 119 -38.03 -57.79 -10.00
N ARG A 120 -38.94 -57.48 -10.93
CA ARG A 120 -40.39 -57.62 -10.70
C ARG A 120 -40.80 -59.08 -10.42
N LEU A 121 -40.17 -60.03 -11.11
CA LEU A 121 -40.43 -61.46 -10.97
C LEU A 121 -39.68 -62.08 -9.78
N SER A 122 -38.55 -61.52 -9.39
CA SER A 122 -37.69 -62.02 -8.32
C SER A 122 -37.01 -60.85 -7.60
N PRO A 123 -37.70 -60.18 -6.64
CA PRO A 123 -37.19 -58.98 -5.99
C PRO A 123 -35.91 -59.17 -5.17
N GLY A 124 -35.58 -60.41 -4.78
CA GLY A 124 -34.38 -60.72 -4.00
C GLY A 124 -33.07 -60.85 -4.80
N MET A 125 -33.08 -60.54 -6.10
CA MET A 125 -31.92 -60.77 -6.98
C MET A 125 -30.95 -59.58 -6.96
N ALA A 126 -30.01 -59.58 -6.00
CA ALA A 126 -29.01 -58.51 -5.83
C ALA A 126 -28.20 -58.22 -7.12
N ASP A 127 -27.81 -59.26 -7.86
CA ASP A 127 -27.09 -59.12 -9.14
C ASP A 127 -27.88 -58.34 -10.20
N ALA A 128 -29.20 -58.55 -10.28
CA ALA A 128 -30.04 -57.81 -11.22
C ALA A 128 -30.16 -56.32 -10.85
N HIS A 129 -30.16 -56.00 -9.55
CA HIS A 129 -30.11 -54.62 -9.06
C HIS A 129 -28.75 -53.95 -9.35
N ASN A 130 -27.63 -54.65 -9.13
CA ASN A 130 -26.30 -54.14 -9.48
C ASN A 130 -26.17 -53.91 -10.99
N ASN A 131 -26.58 -54.88 -11.81
CA ASN A 131 -26.46 -54.77 -13.26
C ASN A 131 -27.42 -53.73 -13.85
N LEU A 132 -28.60 -53.53 -13.24
CA LEU A 132 -29.49 -52.41 -13.54
C LEU A 132 -28.79 -51.08 -13.24
N GLY A 133 -28.14 -50.94 -12.07
CA GLY A 133 -27.37 -49.75 -11.69
C GLY A 133 -26.28 -49.43 -12.69
N THR A 134 -25.49 -50.43 -13.10
CA THR A 134 -24.44 -50.26 -14.11
C THR A 134 -24.99 -49.80 -15.46
N ALA A 135 -26.08 -50.41 -15.93
CA ALA A 135 -26.71 -50.00 -17.19
C ALA A 135 -27.32 -48.58 -17.13
N LEU A 136 -27.87 -48.18 -15.97
CA LEU A 136 -28.37 -46.81 -15.74
C LEU A 136 -27.23 -45.79 -15.71
N HIS A 137 -26.09 -46.13 -15.10
CA HIS A 137 -24.90 -45.28 -15.08
C HIS A 137 -24.37 -45.02 -16.49
N HIS A 138 -24.30 -46.04 -17.35
CA HIS A 138 -23.92 -45.89 -18.76
C HIS A 138 -24.85 -44.96 -19.56
N LEU A 139 -26.12 -44.82 -19.18
CA LEU A 139 -27.06 -43.88 -19.79
C LEU A 139 -27.10 -42.51 -19.09
N GLY A 140 -26.19 -42.23 -18.14
CA GLY A 140 -26.13 -40.97 -17.40
C GLY A 140 -27.22 -40.80 -16.34
N LYS A 141 -28.02 -41.84 -16.04
CA LYS A 141 -29.11 -41.82 -15.06
C LYS A 141 -28.58 -42.08 -13.64
N ARG A 142 -27.75 -41.15 -13.14
CA ARG A 142 -26.94 -41.30 -11.92
C ARG A 142 -27.77 -41.57 -10.65
N GLU A 143 -28.85 -40.83 -10.43
CA GLU A 143 -29.71 -41.03 -9.25
C GLU A 143 -30.44 -42.40 -9.28
N GLU A 144 -30.96 -42.79 -10.45
CA GLU A 144 -31.57 -44.12 -10.59
C GLU A 144 -30.52 -45.24 -10.40
N ALA A 145 -29.28 -45.02 -10.86
CA ALA A 145 -28.18 -45.96 -10.67
C ALA A 145 -27.80 -46.12 -9.19
N ALA A 146 -27.64 -45.00 -8.47
CA ALA A 146 -27.35 -45.01 -7.03
C ALA A 146 -28.43 -45.74 -6.23
N ALA A 147 -29.71 -45.52 -6.56
CA ALA A 147 -30.83 -46.24 -5.94
C ALA A 147 -30.78 -47.76 -6.22
N ALA A 148 -30.46 -48.15 -7.46
CA ALA A 148 -30.33 -49.55 -7.83
C ALA A 148 -29.17 -50.25 -7.09
N PHE A 149 -28.01 -49.60 -6.97
CA PHE A 149 -26.89 -50.14 -6.19
C PHE A 149 -27.20 -50.24 -4.70
N ARG A 150 -27.86 -49.22 -4.11
CA ARG A 150 -28.30 -49.26 -2.71
C ARG A 150 -29.20 -50.47 -2.44
N GLU A 151 -30.11 -50.78 -3.36
CA GLU A 151 -30.98 -51.94 -3.22
C GLU A 151 -30.20 -53.27 -3.37
N ALA A 152 -29.23 -53.34 -4.28
CA ALA A 152 -28.34 -54.51 -4.38
C ALA A 152 -27.58 -54.76 -3.06
N ILE A 153 -27.10 -53.70 -2.41
CA ILE A 153 -26.38 -53.76 -1.13
C ILE A 153 -27.31 -54.09 0.02
N ARG A 154 -28.54 -53.56 0.02
CA ARG A 154 -29.57 -53.92 1.02
C ARG A 154 -29.90 -55.42 0.97
N LEU A 155 -29.96 -56.00 -0.22
CA LEU A 155 -30.20 -57.43 -0.44
C LEU A 155 -28.97 -58.29 -0.11
N GLN A 156 -27.77 -57.78 -0.39
CA GLN A 156 -26.50 -58.46 -0.10
C GLN A 156 -25.46 -57.46 0.43
N PRO A 157 -25.37 -57.25 1.76
CA PRO A 157 -24.44 -56.29 2.35
C PRO A 157 -22.96 -56.56 2.07
N SER A 158 -22.60 -57.82 1.78
CA SER A 158 -21.23 -58.24 1.41
C SER A 158 -20.89 -58.05 -0.07
N TYR A 159 -21.74 -57.35 -0.85
CA TYR A 159 -21.53 -57.18 -2.28
C TYR A 159 -20.53 -56.07 -2.61
N ALA A 160 -19.24 -56.35 -2.45
CA ALA A 160 -18.14 -55.39 -2.65
C ALA A 160 -18.18 -54.67 -4.01
N VAL A 161 -18.55 -55.36 -5.10
CA VAL A 161 -18.63 -54.75 -6.44
C VAL A 161 -19.74 -53.69 -6.51
N ALA A 162 -20.90 -53.94 -5.90
CA ALA A 162 -21.99 -52.98 -5.85
C ALA A 162 -21.61 -51.75 -5.00
N LEU A 163 -20.88 -51.94 -3.90
CA LEU A 163 -20.35 -50.85 -3.07
C LEU A 163 -19.36 -49.95 -3.83
N VAL A 164 -18.40 -50.53 -4.57
CA VAL A 164 -17.48 -49.75 -5.41
C VAL A 164 -18.23 -48.97 -6.50
N ASN A 165 -19.20 -49.61 -7.16
CA ASN A 165 -20.01 -48.96 -8.19
C ASN A 165 -20.88 -47.83 -7.61
N GLN A 166 -21.49 -48.05 -6.44
CA GLN A 166 -22.23 -47.02 -5.72
C GLN A 166 -21.34 -45.83 -5.39
N GLY A 167 -20.18 -46.07 -4.78
CA GLY A 167 -19.22 -45.02 -4.41
C GLY A 167 -18.81 -44.17 -5.62
N ARG A 168 -18.56 -44.80 -6.78
CA ARG A 168 -18.23 -44.08 -8.03
C ARG A 168 -19.34 -43.13 -8.47
N VAL A 169 -20.59 -43.60 -8.45
CA VAL A 169 -21.75 -42.77 -8.84
C VAL A 169 -22.01 -41.66 -7.81
N LEU A 170 -21.80 -41.94 -6.52
CA LEU A 170 -21.97 -40.96 -5.45
C LEU A 170 -20.96 -39.80 -5.54
N VAL A 171 -19.71 -40.08 -5.93
CA VAL A 171 -18.72 -39.03 -6.25
C VAL A 171 -19.22 -38.14 -7.40
N GLU A 172 -19.75 -38.73 -8.48
CA GLU A 172 -20.32 -37.95 -9.60
C GLU A 172 -21.57 -37.13 -9.21
N LEU A 173 -22.24 -37.50 -8.12
CA LEU A 173 -23.36 -36.77 -7.51
C LEU A 173 -22.92 -35.79 -6.41
N SER A 174 -21.62 -35.66 -6.15
CA SER A 174 -21.06 -34.85 -5.06
C SER A 174 -21.55 -35.24 -3.65
N ARG A 175 -21.93 -36.51 -3.45
CA ARG A 175 -22.35 -37.09 -2.16
C ARG A 175 -21.16 -37.81 -1.54
N LEU A 176 -20.15 -37.05 -1.14
CA LEU A 176 -18.82 -37.54 -0.81
C LEU A 176 -18.79 -38.40 0.46
N GLU A 177 -19.58 -38.08 1.47
CA GLU A 177 -19.67 -38.83 2.72
C GLU A 177 -20.26 -40.23 2.49
N GLU A 178 -21.35 -40.32 1.71
CA GLU A 178 -21.93 -41.62 1.33
C GLU A 178 -20.97 -42.43 0.45
N ALA A 179 -20.18 -41.76 -0.40
CA ALA A 179 -19.15 -42.42 -1.21
C ALA A 179 -18.01 -42.98 -0.35
N GLU A 180 -17.58 -42.23 0.67
CA GLU A 180 -16.55 -42.63 1.63
C GLU A 180 -16.99 -43.87 2.43
N GLU A 181 -18.24 -43.91 2.87
CA GLU A 181 -18.84 -45.09 3.52
C GLU A 181 -18.85 -46.30 2.59
N SER A 182 -19.34 -46.13 1.35
CA SER A 182 -19.38 -47.22 0.36
C SER A 182 -17.99 -47.78 0.04
N PHE A 183 -16.99 -46.91 -0.17
CA PHE A 183 -15.62 -47.35 -0.44
C PHE A 183 -14.94 -47.97 0.79
N SER A 184 -15.20 -47.47 2.00
CA SER A 184 -14.68 -48.03 3.25
C SER A 184 -15.22 -49.45 3.49
N LEU A 185 -16.53 -49.65 3.30
CA LEU A 185 -17.15 -50.97 3.38
C LEU A 185 -16.61 -51.92 2.30
N ALA A 186 -16.45 -51.44 1.06
CA ALA A 186 -15.84 -52.23 0.00
C ALA A 186 -14.38 -52.65 0.32
N ALA A 187 -13.58 -51.73 0.86
CA ALA A 187 -12.20 -51.98 1.26
C ALA A 187 -12.12 -52.98 2.43
N GLY A 188 -13.07 -52.96 3.36
CA GLY A 188 -13.16 -53.96 4.43
C GLY A 188 -13.51 -55.36 3.93
N LEU A 189 -14.36 -55.47 2.91
CA LEU A 189 -14.75 -56.76 2.31
C LEU A 189 -13.67 -57.34 1.39
N ARG A 190 -12.93 -56.49 0.69
CA ARG A 190 -11.84 -56.88 -0.23
C ARG A 190 -10.61 -55.99 -0.03
N PRO A 191 -9.78 -56.28 0.99
CA PRO A 191 -8.65 -55.44 1.36
C PRO A 191 -7.48 -55.48 0.38
N ASP A 192 -7.50 -56.39 -0.59
CA ASP A 192 -6.47 -56.63 -1.63
C ASP A 192 -6.74 -55.86 -2.94
N GLN A 193 -7.74 -54.98 -2.98
CA GLN A 193 -8.06 -54.17 -4.16
C GLN A 193 -7.46 -52.76 -4.07
N ALA A 194 -6.30 -52.55 -4.70
CA ALA A 194 -5.61 -51.25 -4.73
C ALA A 194 -6.51 -50.11 -5.21
N GLU A 195 -7.29 -50.33 -6.26
CA GLU A 195 -8.22 -49.37 -6.85
C GLU A 195 -9.25 -48.81 -5.85
N THR A 196 -9.75 -49.66 -4.94
CA THR A 196 -10.73 -49.25 -3.93
C THR A 196 -10.09 -48.33 -2.89
N HIS A 197 -8.89 -48.67 -2.42
CA HIS A 197 -8.11 -47.82 -1.51
C HIS A 197 -7.70 -46.49 -2.15
N ARG A 198 -7.31 -46.50 -3.43
CA ARG A 198 -7.00 -45.28 -4.17
C ARG A 198 -8.22 -44.35 -4.26
N ARG A 199 -9.39 -44.89 -4.61
CA ARG A 199 -10.64 -44.10 -4.68
C ARG A 199 -11.05 -43.57 -3.30
N LEU A 200 -10.91 -44.38 -2.26
CA LEU A 200 -11.15 -43.96 -0.88
C LEU A 200 -10.22 -42.80 -0.49
N GLY A 201 -8.94 -42.88 -0.83
CA GLY A 201 -7.96 -41.81 -0.62
C GLY A 201 -8.36 -40.50 -1.32
N MET A 202 -8.82 -40.57 -2.57
CA MET A 202 -9.30 -39.40 -3.31
C MET A 202 -10.51 -38.73 -2.64
N VAL A 203 -11.51 -39.52 -2.25
CA VAL A 203 -12.72 -39.00 -1.58
C VAL A 203 -12.37 -38.38 -0.22
N ARG A 204 -11.53 -39.05 0.57
CA ARG A 204 -11.07 -38.52 1.87
C ARG A 204 -10.28 -37.23 1.74
N LYS A 205 -9.50 -37.07 0.67
CA LYS A 205 -8.83 -35.80 0.37
C LYS A 205 -9.84 -34.69 0.11
N GLU A 206 -10.86 -34.95 -0.71
CA GLU A 206 -11.92 -33.97 -1.01
C GLU A 206 -12.74 -33.60 0.23
N LEU A 207 -12.93 -34.54 1.17
CA LEU A 207 -13.54 -34.29 2.48
C LEU A 207 -12.62 -33.58 3.49
N GLY A 208 -11.34 -33.35 3.17
CA GLY A 208 -10.37 -32.74 4.07
C GLY A 208 -9.81 -33.68 5.16
N CYS A 209 -10.13 -34.97 5.12
CA CYS A 209 -9.59 -35.99 6.02
C CYS A 209 -8.19 -36.43 5.55
N LEU A 210 -7.20 -35.55 5.67
CA LEU A 210 -5.87 -35.71 5.07
C LEU A 210 -5.10 -36.94 5.60
N GLU A 211 -5.11 -37.18 6.90
CA GLU A 211 -4.42 -38.34 7.50
C GLU A 211 -5.01 -39.65 6.97
N ALA A 212 -6.34 -39.80 7.03
CA ALA A 212 -7.04 -40.99 6.54
C ALA A 212 -6.89 -41.15 5.02
N SER A 213 -6.77 -40.04 4.27
CA SER A 213 -6.45 -40.05 2.85
C SER A 213 -5.05 -40.59 2.58
N SER A 214 -4.05 -40.15 3.35
CA SER A 214 -2.66 -40.61 3.24
C SER A 214 -2.53 -42.11 3.53
N GLU A 215 -3.28 -42.62 4.52
CA GLU A 215 -3.33 -44.05 4.85
C GLU A 215 -3.92 -44.87 3.69
N SER A 216 -5.04 -44.40 3.11
CA SER A 216 -5.68 -45.07 1.98
C SER A 216 -4.78 -45.11 0.74
N PHE A 217 -4.11 -44.01 0.40
CA PHE A 217 -3.15 -44.02 -0.72
C PHE A 217 -1.92 -44.90 -0.43
N SER A 218 -1.40 -44.89 0.80
CA SER A 218 -0.30 -45.78 1.20
C SER A 218 -0.71 -47.24 1.06
N ARG A 219 -1.94 -47.60 1.48
CA ARG A 219 -2.46 -48.95 1.35
C ARG A 219 -2.64 -49.37 -0.11
N ALA A 220 -3.09 -48.46 -0.98
CA ALA A 220 -3.13 -48.72 -2.42
C ALA A 220 -1.74 -49.05 -2.98
N LEU A 221 -0.70 -48.31 -2.57
CA LEU A 221 0.69 -48.51 -3.00
C LEU A 221 1.39 -49.73 -2.40
N GLU A 222 0.95 -50.20 -1.23
CA GLU A 222 1.39 -51.47 -0.65
C GLU A 222 0.88 -52.67 -1.49
N ILE A 223 -0.33 -52.55 -2.04
CA ILE A 223 -0.97 -53.58 -2.86
C ILE A 223 -0.44 -53.51 -4.30
N ASP A 224 -0.45 -52.33 -4.91
CA ASP A 224 0.12 -52.08 -6.24
C ASP A 224 1.15 -50.94 -6.20
N PRO A 225 2.45 -51.28 -6.09
CA PRO A 225 3.53 -50.30 -6.14
C PRO A 225 3.62 -49.50 -7.46
N ARG A 226 2.89 -49.85 -8.52
CA ARG A 226 2.94 -49.18 -9.81
C ARG A 226 1.78 -48.19 -10.02
N ASP A 227 0.91 -48.03 -9.03
CA ASP A 227 -0.21 -47.09 -9.09
C ASP A 227 0.28 -45.63 -8.97
N MET A 228 0.61 -45.02 -10.11
CA MET A 228 1.09 -43.63 -10.17
C MET A 228 0.03 -42.61 -9.77
N THR A 229 -1.25 -42.96 -9.89
CA THR A 229 -2.34 -42.07 -9.46
C THR A 229 -2.39 -42.03 -7.93
N ALA A 230 -2.22 -43.17 -7.26
CA ALA A 230 -2.10 -43.23 -5.80
C ALA A 230 -0.80 -42.55 -5.31
N ALA A 231 0.34 -42.74 -5.99
CA ALA A 231 1.60 -42.09 -5.64
C ALA A 231 1.54 -40.56 -5.77
N PHE A 232 0.95 -40.05 -6.86
CA PHE A 232 0.72 -38.61 -7.04
C PHE A 232 -0.23 -38.06 -5.98
N GLY A 233 -1.36 -38.75 -5.74
CA GLY A 233 -2.33 -38.40 -4.71
C GLY A 233 -1.72 -38.34 -3.32
N LEU A 234 -0.89 -39.33 -2.96
CA LEU A 234 -0.14 -39.36 -1.71
C LEU A 234 0.82 -38.17 -1.60
N GLY A 235 1.57 -37.85 -2.65
CA GLY A 235 2.49 -36.71 -2.66
C GLY A 235 1.80 -35.39 -2.37
N VAL A 236 0.62 -35.16 -2.97
CA VAL A 236 -0.18 -33.94 -2.71
C VAL A 236 -0.67 -33.89 -1.26
N VAL A 237 -1.25 -34.99 -0.75
CA VAL A 237 -1.76 -35.03 0.64
C VAL A 237 -0.64 -34.87 1.66
N LEU A 238 0.53 -35.45 1.42
CA LEU A 238 1.69 -35.30 2.30
C LEU A 238 2.25 -33.86 2.30
N HIS A 239 2.18 -33.15 1.17
CA HIS A 239 2.51 -31.73 1.11
C HIS A 239 1.56 -30.89 1.97
N ASP A 240 0.25 -31.15 1.88
CA ASP A 240 -0.77 -30.50 2.69
C ASP A 240 -0.57 -30.78 4.20
N LEU A 241 -0.17 -32.02 4.55
CA LEU A 241 0.19 -32.44 5.91
C LEU A 241 1.57 -31.93 6.39
N LYS A 242 2.31 -31.16 5.58
CA LYS A 242 3.68 -30.68 5.86
C LYS A 242 4.73 -31.78 6.07
N ARG A 243 4.47 -33.01 5.60
CA ARG A 243 5.43 -34.13 5.58
C ARG A 243 6.27 -34.08 4.30
N LEU A 244 7.08 -33.01 4.19
CA LEU A 244 7.71 -32.59 2.93
C LEU A 244 8.64 -33.65 2.32
N ASP A 245 9.46 -34.33 3.13
CA ASP A 245 10.40 -35.35 2.63
C ASP A 245 9.69 -36.57 2.02
N GLU A 246 8.54 -36.95 2.58
CA GLU A 246 7.74 -38.06 2.07
C GLU A 246 6.95 -37.66 0.83
N ALA A 247 6.48 -36.40 0.77
CA ALA A 247 5.86 -35.83 -0.42
C ALA A 247 6.84 -35.80 -1.60
N GLU A 248 8.08 -35.34 -1.37
CA GLU A 248 9.15 -35.33 -2.37
C GLU A 248 9.42 -36.74 -2.92
N ARG A 249 9.59 -37.74 -2.06
CA ARG A 249 9.79 -39.14 -2.49
C ARG A 249 8.62 -39.65 -3.33
N SER A 250 7.40 -39.26 -2.98
CA SER A 250 6.20 -39.67 -3.71
C SER A 250 6.16 -39.07 -5.12
N PHE A 251 6.49 -37.78 -5.28
CA PHE A 251 6.58 -37.15 -6.60
C PHE A 251 7.77 -37.68 -7.43
N LEU A 252 8.94 -37.89 -6.81
CA LEU A 252 10.10 -38.48 -7.50
C LEU A 252 9.80 -39.90 -8.01
N ARG A 253 9.03 -40.70 -7.25
CA ARG A 253 8.57 -42.03 -7.70
C ARG A 253 7.69 -41.93 -8.93
N VAL A 254 6.76 -40.96 -8.97
CA VAL A 254 5.92 -40.70 -10.14
C VAL A 254 6.77 -40.29 -11.35
N LEU A 255 7.73 -39.38 -11.15
CA LEU A 255 8.62 -38.89 -12.22
C LEU A 255 9.61 -39.95 -12.72
N ALA A 256 10.01 -40.90 -11.87
CA ALA A 256 10.83 -42.05 -12.29
C ALA A 256 10.08 -42.98 -13.27
N ALA A 257 8.76 -43.11 -13.12
CA ALA A 257 7.93 -43.90 -14.03
C ALA A 257 7.44 -43.09 -15.24
N GLN A 258 7.14 -41.80 -15.04
CA GLN A 258 6.64 -40.90 -16.08
C GLN A 258 7.37 -39.53 -16.00
N PRO A 259 8.54 -39.41 -16.66
CA PRO A 259 9.35 -38.19 -16.62
C PRO A 259 8.66 -36.94 -17.19
N ASP A 260 7.68 -37.12 -18.07
CA ASP A 260 6.97 -36.03 -18.76
C ASP A 260 5.62 -35.68 -18.11
N TYR A 261 5.47 -35.91 -16.80
CA TYR A 261 4.27 -35.56 -16.05
C TYR A 261 4.36 -34.15 -15.43
N ALA A 262 3.77 -33.16 -16.11
CA ALA A 262 3.85 -31.74 -15.72
C ALA A 262 3.34 -31.46 -14.30
N GLU A 263 2.23 -32.07 -13.88
CA GLU A 263 1.64 -31.90 -12.55
C GLU A 263 2.56 -32.44 -11.44
N ALA A 264 3.29 -33.53 -11.69
CA ALA A 264 4.24 -34.09 -10.73
C ALA A 264 5.50 -33.21 -10.59
N HIS A 265 6.00 -32.64 -11.68
CA HIS A 265 7.08 -31.62 -11.64
C HIS A 265 6.63 -30.37 -10.87
N PHE A 266 5.40 -29.90 -11.09
CA PHE A 266 4.84 -28.78 -10.33
C PHE A 266 4.71 -29.10 -8.83
N GLY A 267 4.17 -30.28 -8.49
CA GLY A 267 4.06 -30.74 -7.10
C GLY A 267 5.42 -30.86 -6.41
N LEU A 268 6.42 -31.41 -7.09
CA LEU A 268 7.80 -31.46 -6.61
C LEU A 268 8.36 -30.05 -6.38
N GLY A 269 8.17 -29.13 -7.33
CA GLY A 269 8.60 -27.73 -7.19
C GLY A 269 7.97 -27.04 -5.97
N ALA A 270 6.68 -27.26 -5.73
CA ALA A 270 5.98 -26.69 -4.57
C ALA A 270 6.49 -27.25 -3.23
N VAL A 271 6.82 -28.54 -3.17
CA VAL A 271 7.46 -29.18 -1.99
C VAL A 271 8.86 -28.61 -1.76
N LEU A 272 9.70 -28.55 -2.80
CA LEU A 272 11.06 -28.02 -2.72
C LEU A 272 11.08 -26.55 -2.28
N MET A 273 10.16 -25.74 -2.81
CA MET A 273 9.99 -24.36 -2.39
C MET A 273 9.59 -24.26 -0.91
N SER A 274 8.70 -25.15 -0.43
CA SER A 274 8.31 -25.22 0.98
C SER A 274 9.45 -25.66 1.91
N GLN A 275 10.43 -26.42 1.40
CA GLN A 275 11.68 -26.77 2.09
C GLN A 275 12.75 -25.66 2.01
N GLY A 276 12.51 -24.57 1.26
CA GLY A 276 13.49 -23.50 1.02
C GLY A 276 14.53 -23.80 -0.06
N ARG A 277 14.41 -24.92 -0.79
CA ARG A 277 15.30 -25.33 -1.89
C ARG A 277 14.89 -24.63 -3.19
N LEU A 278 15.06 -23.31 -3.22
CA LEU A 278 14.50 -22.44 -4.27
C LEU A 278 15.04 -22.74 -5.69
N ALA A 279 16.32 -23.06 -5.83
CA ALA A 279 16.93 -23.36 -7.14
C ALA A 279 16.38 -24.65 -7.76
N GLU A 280 16.19 -25.69 -6.96
CA GLU A 280 15.63 -26.98 -7.41
C GLU A 280 14.12 -26.85 -7.68
N ALA A 281 13.43 -26.02 -6.90
CA ALA A 281 12.03 -25.68 -7.15
C ALA A 281 11.87 -24.98 -8.50
N GLU A 282 12.73 -24.00 -8.80
CA GLU A 282 12.78 -23.30 -10.08
C GLU A 282 12.98 -24.26 -11.27
N GLU A 283 13.92 -25.20 -11.17
CA GLU A 283 14.12 -26.23 -12.19
C GLU A 283 12.86 -27.05 -12.43
N SER A 284 12.22 -27.51 -11.34
CA SER A 284 10.99 -28.29 -11.38
C SER A 284 9.83 -27.51 -12.02
N PHE A 285 9.65 -26.23 -11.66
CA PHE A 285 8.63 -25.38 -12.28
C PHE A 285 8.89 -25.12 -13.77
N ARG A 286 10.15 -24.85 -14.16
CA ARG A 286 10.49 -24.70 -15.59
C ARG A 286 10.23 -25.97 -16.37
N ARG A 287 10.48 -27.15 -15.79
CA ARG A 287 10.15 -28.42 -16.44
C ARG A 287 8.64 -28.61 -16.59
N ALA A 288 7.85 -28.27 -15.57
CA ALA A 288 6.39 -28.27 -15.66
C ALA A 288 5.86 -27.33 -16.77
N ILE A 289 6.44 -26.12 -16.88
CA ILE A 289 6.11 -25.13 -17.92
C ILE A 289 6.53 -25.62 -19.32
N ALA A 290 7.69 -26.24 -19.45
CA ALA A 290 8.16 -26.79 -20.73
C ALA A 290 7.23 -27.89 -21.27
N LEU A 291 6.70 -28.72 -20.36
CA LEU A 291 5.72 -29.77 -20.70
C LEU A 291 4.32 -29.19 -20.94
N ARG A 292 3.94 -28.12 -20.24
CA ARG A 292 2.64 -27.46 -20.35
C ARG A 292 2.79 -25.93 -20.27
N PRO A 293 3.03 -25.24 -21.41
CA PRO A 293 3.27 -23.79 -21.42
C PRO A 293 2.12 -22.94 -20.85
N GLY A 294 0.88 -23.42 -20.95
CA GLY A 294 -0.31 -22.76 -20.40
C GLY A 294 -0.56 -23.01 -18.90
N TYR A 295 0.42 -23.53 -18.15
CA TYR A 295 0.25 -23.83 -16.73
C TYR A 295 0.46 -22.59 -15.85
N ALA A 296 -0.58 -21.75 -15.73
CA ALA A 296 -0.52 -20.47 -15.03
C ALA A 296 0.02 -20.57 -13.59
N ASP A 297 -0.38 -21.60 -12.83
CA ASP A 297 0.07 -21.78 -11.45
C ASP A 297 1.58 -22.08 -11.39
N ALA A 298 2.13 -22.85 -12.35
CA ALA A 298 3.57 -23.09 -12.43
C ALA A 298 4.36 -21.81 -12.73
N HIS A 299 3.84 -20.92 -13.60
CA HIS A 299 4.43 -19.59 -13.84
C HIS A 299 4.41 -18.71 -12.58
N PHE A 300 3.31 -18.73 -11.81
CA PHE A 300 3.20 -17.97 -10.56
C PHE A 300 4.21 -18.42 -9.49
N PHE A 301 4.32 -19.73 -9.28
CA PHE A 301 5.26 -20.28 -8.31
C PHE A 301 6.71 -20.12 -8.76
N LEU A 302 7.01 -20.20 -10.07
CA LEU A 302 8.30 -19.83 -10.63
C LEU A 302 8.63 -18.36 -10.33
N ALA A 303 7.69 -17.44 -10.57
CA ALA A 303 7.87 -16.02 -10.27
C ALA A 303 8.17 -15.78 -8.78
N THR A 304 7.48 -16.49 -7.89
CA THR A 304 7.67 -16.38 -6.44
C THR A 304 9.04 -16.93 -6.01
N ALA A 305 9.49 -18.04 -6.60
CA ALA A 305 10.82 -18.61 -6.36
C ALA A 305 11.92 -17.66 -6.84
N LEU A 306 11.82 -17.11 -8.06
CA LEU A 306 12.77 -16.15 -8.63
C LEU A 306 12.87 -14.87 -7.79
N ARG A 307 11.73 -14.32 -7.36
CA ARG A 307 11.68 -13.15 -6.48
C ARG A 307 12.40 -13.42 -5.16
N SER A 308 12.20 -14.60 -4.57
CA SER A 308 12.83 -15.00 -3.31
C SER A 308 14.34 -15.24 -3.44
N GLN A 309 14.81 -15.57 -4.65
CA GLN A 309 16.24 -15.65 -4.99
C GLN A 309 16.86 -14.28 -5.36
N GLY A 310 16.08 -13.19 -5.32
CA GLY A 310 16.58 -11.85 -5.64
C GLY A 310 16.73 -11.58 -7.14
N ARG A 311 15.97 -12.26 -8.00
CA ARG A 311 15.92 -12.06 -9.47
C ARG A 311 14.58 -11.43 -9.88
N PRO A 312 14.34 -10.14 -9.58
CA PRO A 312 13.05 -9.48 -9.77
C PRO A 312 12.62 -9.37 -11.23
N GLU A 313 13.55 -9.21 -12.17
CA GLU A 313 13.27 -9.04 -13.60
C GLU A 313 12.65 -10.32 -14.20
N GLU A 314 13.25 -11.48 -13.94
CA GLU A 314 12.70 -12.76 -14.39
C GLU A 314 11.42 -13.13 -13.63
N ALA A 315 11.30 -12.71 -12.37
CA ALA A 315 10.06 -12.87 -11.62
C ALA A 315 8.92 -12.07 -12.24
N ARG A 316 9.19 -10.84 -12.69
CA ARG A 316 8.22 -9.99 -13.39
C ARG A 316 7.71 -10.67 -14.66
N GLU A 317 8.60 -11.16 -15.52
CA GLU A 317 8.21 -11.88 -16.75
C GLU A 317 7.28 -13.08 -16.44
N SER A 318 7.62 -13.85 -15.41
CA SER A 318 6.81 -15.01 -14.99
C SER A 318 5.45 -14.60 -14.40
N TYR A 319 5.38 -13.49 -13.65
CA TYR A 319 4.10 -12.93 -13.20
C TYR A 319 3.26 -12.38 -14.36
N GLU A 320 3.88 -11.71 -15.33
CA GLU A 320 3.20 -11.21 -16.53
C GLU A 320 2.60 -12.36 -17.34
N GLU A 321 3.33 -13.46 -17.49
CA GLU A 321 2.84 -14.66 -18.17
C GLU A 321 1.69 -15.32 -17.39
N THR A 322 1.78 -15.37 -16.06
CA THR A 322 0.65 -15.80 -15.20
C THR A 322 -0.60 -14.96 -15.47
N LEU A 323 -0.45 -13.64 -15.54
CA LEU A 323 -1.56 -12.70 -15.78
C LEU A 323 -2.05 -12.74 -17.23
N ARG A 324 -1.19 -13.10 -18.20
CA ARG A 324 -1.60 -13.35 -19.59
C ARG A 324 -2.50 -14.58 -19.69
N LEU A 325 -2.12 -15.65 -19.00
CA LEU A 325 -2.89 -16.90 -18.95
C LEU A 325 -4.15 -16.79 -18.08
N ARG A 326 -4.09 -16.02 -16.98
CA ARG A 326 -5.19 -15.81 -16.02
C ARG A 326 -5.21 -14.34 -15.55
N PRO A 327 -5.88 -13.42 -16.27
CA PRO A 327 -5.86 -11.97 -15.97
C PRO A 327 -6.40 -11.53 -14.59
N GLY A 328 -7.15 -12.41 -13.93
CA GLY A 328 -7.70 -12.20 -12.57
C GLY A 328 -6.92 -12.94 -11.47
N HIS A 329 -5.69 -13.38 -11.73
CA HIS A 329 -4.88 -14.06 -10.71
C HIS A 329 -4.44 -13.08 -9.62
N PHE A 330 -5.16 -13.11 -8.49
CA PHE A 330 -4.97 -12.16 -7.38
C PHE A 330 -3.53 -12.13 -6.84
N ASP A 331 -2.95 -13.29 -6.49
CA ASP A 331 -1.61 -13.33 -5.86
C ASP A 331 -0.50 -12.87 -6.81
N ALA A 332 -0.68 -13.08 -8.12
CA ALA A 332 0.24 -12.58 -9.15
C ALA A 332 0.13 -11.06 -9.29
N LEU A 333 -1.07 -10.46 -9.16
CA LEU A 333 -1.23 -9.01 -9.14
C LEU A 333 -0.54 -8.39 -7.92
N VAL A 334 -0.69 -8.96 -6.73
CA VAL A 334 0.03 -8.48 -5.53
C VAL A 334 1.54 -8.67 -5.69
N GLY A 335 1.96 -9.85 -6.17
CA GLY A 335 3.36 -10.22 -6.37
C GLY A 335 4.09 -9.31 -7.35
N ILE A 336 3.52 -9.05 -8.52
CA ILE A 336 4.10 -8.16 -9.54
C ILE A 336 4.11 -6.71 -9.06
N SER A 337 3.09 -6.25 -8.33
CA SER A 337 3.04 -4.88 -7.82
C SER A 337 4.19 -4.59 -6.86
N ALA A 338 4.54 -5.55 -6.01
CA ALA A 338 5.70 -5.44 -5.12
C ALA A 338 7.03 -5.39 -5.88
N VAL A 339 7.15 -6.13 -6.99
CA VAL A 339 8.34 -6.11 -7.86
C VAL A 339 8.46 -4.76 -8.57
N LEU A 340 7.40 -4.31 -9.25
CA LEU A 340 7.33 -3.01 -9.94
C LEU A 340 7.64 -1.84 -9.00
N LYS A 341 7.11 -1.88 -7.77
CA LYS A 341 7.44 -0.89 -6.73
C LYS A 341 8.95 -0.83 -6.47
N LYS A 342 9.61 -1.98 -6.34
CA LYS A 342 11.07 -2.06 -6.07
C LYS A 342 11.90 -1.60 -7.27
N GLU A 343 11.42 -1.83 -8.49
CA GLU A 343 12.02 -1.34 -9.75
C GLU A 343 11.83 0.16 -9.96
N GLY A 344 10.91 0.80 -9.21
CA GLY A 344 10.60 2.23 -9.34
C GLY A 344 9.49 2.55 -10.34
N ASP A 345 8.85 1.54 -10.95
CA ASP A 345 7.66 1.72 -11.79
C ASP A 345 6.40 1.86 -10.92
N LEU A 346 6.37 2.96 -10.16
CA LEU A 346 5.35 3.20 -9.12
C LEU A 346 3.94 3.35 -9.71
N LYS A 347 3.83 3.82 -10.95
CA LYS A 347 2.54 4.01 -11.63
C LYS A 347 1.91 2.68 -11.97
N GLU A 348 2.65 1.80 -12.66
CA GLU A 348 2.15 0.47 -13.01
C GLU A 348 1.87 -0.35 -11.74
N ALA A 349 2.76 -0.26 -10.74
CA ALA A 349 2.54 -0.92 -9.44
C ALA A 349 1.20 -0.51 -8.79
N ALA A 350 0.84 0.78 -8.83
CA ALA A 350 -0.41 1.26 -8.28
C ALA A 350 -1.62 0.74 -9.06
N GLU A 351 -1.54 0.66 -10.39
CA GLU A 351 -2.61 0.10 -11.24
C GLU A 351 -2.84 -1.39 -10.95
N ARG A 352 -1.76 -2.17 -10.79
CA ARG A 352 -1.83 -3.60 -10.45
C ARG A 352 -2.39 -3.84 -9.04
N TYR A 353 -1.98 -3.04 -8.05
CA TYR A 353 -2.57 -3.08 -6.71
C TYR A 353 -4.05 -2.70 -6.71
N ARG A 354 -4.47 -1.66 -7.44
CA ARG A 354 -5.89 -1.29 -7.57
C ARG A 354 -6.72 -2.44 -8.14
N LYS A 355 -6.21 -3.12 -9.16
CA LYS A 355 -6.87 -4.30 -9.72
C LYS A 355 -6.98 -5.44 -8.68
N ALA A 356 -5.94 -5.66 -7.87
CA ALA A 356 -5.98 -6.65 -6.79
C ALA A 356 -7.05 -6.31 -5.75
N VAL A 357 -7.12 -5.04 -5.30
CA VAL A 357 -8.14 -4.55 -4.37
C VAL A 357 -9.55 -4.66 -4.97
N GLN A 358 -9.74 -4.39 -6.27
CA GLN A 358 -11.03 -4.58 -6.94
C GLN A 358 -11.48 -6.05 -6.95
N LEU A 359 -10.56 -7.00 -7.13
CA LEU A 359 -10.88 -8.43 -7.12
C LEU A 359 -11.18 -8.95 -5.71
N ARG A 360 -10.45 -8.48 -4.70
CA ARG A 360 -10.64 -8.87 -3.29
C ARG A 360 -10.52 -7.63 -2.39
N PRO A 361 -11.62 -6.89 -2.18
CA PRO A 361 -11.62 -5.65 -1.38
C PRO A 361 -11.23 -5.84 0.09
N GLU A 362 -11.49 -7.03 0.63
CA GLU A 362 -11.19 -7.44 2.03
C GLU A 362 -9.75 -7.97 2.19
N SER A 363 -8.89 -7.86 1.17
CA SER A 363 -7.49 -8.27 1.30
C SER A 363 -6.65 -7.22 2.01
N PHE A 364 -6.22 -7.56 3.23
CA PHE A 364 -5.28 -6.75 4.01
C PHE A 364 -4.00 -6.41 3.24
N ASP A 365 -3.32 -7.40 2.65
CA ASP A 365 -2.03 -7.20 1.98
C ASP A 365 -2.13 -6.28 0.76
N ALA A 366 -3.20 -6.42 -0.04
CA ALA A 366 -3.41 -5.57 -1.20
C ALA A 366 -3.72 -4.12 -0.79
N ARG A 367 -4.55 -3.93 0.25
CA ARG A 367 -4.88 -2.60 0.81
C ARG A 367 -3.66 -1.93 1.42
N LEU A 368 -2.88 -2.65 2.23
CA LEU A 368 -1.65 -2.15 2.83
C LEU A 368 -0.62 -1.79 1.76
N GLY A 369 -0.38 -2.69 0.80
CA GLY A 369 0.56 -2.48 -0.30
C GLY A 369 0.22 -1.26 -1.16
N LEU A 370 -1.06 -1.13 -1.55
CA LEU A 370 -1.56 0.03 -2.29
C LEU A 370 -1.42 1.32 -1.46
N GLY A 371 -1.90 1.31 -0.22
CA GLY A 371 -1.88 2.48 0.65
C GLY A 371 -0.47 3.02 0.92
N LEU A 372 0.50 2.13 1.18
CA LEU A 372 1.90 2.52 1.37
C LEU A 372 2.53 3.08 0.09
N LEU A 373 2.20 2.52 -1.08
CA LEU A 373 2.67 3.02 -2.37
C LEU A 373 2.08 4.41 -2.71
N LEU A 374 0.77 4.60 -2.51
CA LEU A 374 0.09 5.86 -2.75
C LEU A 374 0.60 6.99 -1.83
N LYS A 375 0.93 6.65 -0.58
CA LYS A 375 1.59 7.56 0.37
C LYS A 375 2.95 8.02 -0.17
N GLU A 376 3.75 7.11 -0.72
CA GLU A 376 5.06 7.43 -1.30
C GLU A 376 4.95 8.26 -2.59
N THR A 377 3.89 8.07 -3.39
CA THR A 377 3.67 8.81 -4.64
C THR A 377 2.88 10.12 -4.46
N GLY A 378 2.52 10.47 -3.22
CA GLY A 378 1.81 11.72 -2.89
C GLY A 378 0.29 11.69 -3.14
N GLN A 379 -0.30 10.53 -3.45
CA GLN A 379 -1.76 10.36 -3.59
C GLN A 379 -2.41 10.14 -2.22
N ILE A 380 -2.31 11.18 -1.37
CA ILE A 380 -2.53 11.09 0.08
C ILE A 380 -3.97 10.68 0.45
N GLU A 381 -4.98 11.23 -0.21
CA GLU A 381 -6.39 10.92 0.11
C GLU A 381 -6.71 9.43 -0.09
N GLU A 382 -6.35 8.88 -1.25
CA GLU A 382 -6.53 7.45 -1.57
C GLU A 382 -5.65 6.56 -0.68
N ALA A 383 -4.46 7.05 -0.29
CA ALA A 383 -3.59 6.35 0.67
C ALA A 383 -4.26 6.22 2.05
N VAL A 384 -4.85 7.30 2.57
CA VAL A 384 -5.57 7.30 3.86
C VAL A 384 -6.74 6.31 3.82
N GLU A 385 -7.52 6.28 2.72
CA GLU A 385 -8.63 5.34 2.58
C GLU A 385 -8.15 3.88 2.65
N ASN A 386 -7.15 3.52 1.85
CA ASN A 386 -6.66 2.15 1.80
C ASN A 386 -5.95 1.71 3.10
N LEU A 387 -5.20 2.60 3.75
CA LEU A 387 -4.53 2.31 5.02
C LEU A 387 -5.51 2.21 6.19
N ARG A 388 -6.57 3.04 6.19
CA ARG A 388 -7.64 2.94 7.19
C ARG A 388 -8.37 1.62 7.05
N GLU A 389 -8.64 1.19 5.82
CA GLU A 389 -9.27 -0.10 5.57
C GLU A 389 -8.33 -1.28 5.92
N ALA A 390 -7.04 -1.19 5.60
CA ALA A 390 -6.07 -2.19 6.03
C ALA A 390 -6.03 -2.33 7.57
N ALA A 391 -6.04 -1.21 8.30
CA ALA A 391 -6.11 -1.21 9.76
C ALA A 391 -7.45 -1.76 10.29
N ARG A 392 -8.56 -1.60 9.55
CA ARG A 392 -9.86 -2.22 9.89
C ARG A 392 -9.84 -3.74 9.71
N LEU A 393 -9.25 -4.20 8.60
CA LEU A 393 -9.17 -5.63 8.25
C LEU A 393 -8.24 -6.41 9.18
N ASN A 394 -7.16 -5.77 9.63
CA ASN A 394 -6.25 -6.33 10.62
C ASN A 394 -5.89 -5.28 11.70
N PRO A 395 -6.71 -5.15 12.75
CA PRO A 395 -6.49 -4.18 13.83
C PRO A 395 -5.17 -4.35 14.58
N GLU A 396 -4.61 -5.56 14.59
CA GLU A 396 -3.34 -5.90 15.27
C GLU A 396 -2.09 -5.52 14.45
N SER A 397 -2.27 -4.94 13.25
CA SER A 397 -1.16 -4.54 12.40
C SER A 397 -0.60 -3.16 12.78
N ALA A 398 0.46 -3.14 13.59
CA ALA A 398 1.18 -1.91 13.90
C ALA A 398 1.70 -1.18 12.63
N SER A 399 2.10 -1.91 11.58
CA SER A 399 2.57 -1.31 10.32
C SER A 399 1.46 -0.60 9.55
N ALA A 400 0.22 -1.12 9.58
CA ALA A 400 -0.93 -0.43 8.99
C ALA A 400 -1.24 0.87 9.72
N HIS A 401 -1.21 0.86 11.06
CA HIS A 401 -1.42 2.05 11.89
C HIS A 401 -0.31 3.10 11.72
N ILE A 402 0.96 2.70 11.66
CA ILE A 402 2.08 3.60 11.34
C ILE A 402 1.89 4.22 9.95
N GLY A 403 1.59 3.38 8.94
CA GLY A 403 1.31 3.84 7.58
C GLY A 403 0.19 4.88 7.57
N LEU A 404 -0.93 4.58 8.22
CA LEU A 404 -2.09 5.46 8.35
C LEU A 404 -1.73 6.77 9.06
N GLY A 405 -0.99 6.72 10.17
CA GLY A 405 -0.54 7.89 10.90
C GLY A 405 0.33 8.82 10.05
N ILE A 406 1.24 8.27 9.24
CA ILE A 406 2.06 9.06 8.31
C ILE A 406 1.19 9.71 7.22
N ALA A 407 0.27 8.96 6.61
CA ALA A 407 -0.62 9.47 5.57
C ALA A 407 -1.55 10.57 6.11
N LEU A 408 -2.14 10.38 7.29
CA LEU A 408 -2.97 11.39 7.96
C LEU A 408 -2.17 12.66 8.33
N LYS A 409 -0.89 12.51 8.70
CA LYS A 409 0.00 13.65 8.94
C LYS A 409 0.21 14.47 7.67
N GLN A 410 0.40 13.81 6.53
CA GLN A 410 0.53 14.45 5.21
C GLN A 410 -0.78 15.12 4.77
N ASP A 411 -1.93 14.54 5.13
CA ASP A 411 -3.28 15.07 4.91
C ASP A 411 -3.68 16.20 5.91
N GLU A 412 -2.75 16.64 6.76
CA GLU A 412 -2.95 17.62 7.84
C GLU A 412 -4.00 17.24 8.92
N LYS A 413 -4.45 15.99 8.96
CA LYS A 413 -5.37 15.43 9.97
C LYS A 413 -4.60 14.97 11.22
N LEU A 414 -4.01 15.93 11.92
CA LEU A 414 -3.05 15.65 12.99
C LEU A 414 -3.62 14.89 14.20
N ASP A 415 -4.88 15.13 14.58
CA ASP A 415 -5.48 14.43 15.72
C ASP A 415 -5.71 12.94 15.42
N GLU A 416 -6.22 12.63 14.23
CA GLU A 416 -6.35 11.25 13.77
C GLU A 416 -4.97 10.59 13.60
N ALA A 417 -3.98 11.32 13.08
CA ALA A 417 -2.61 10.83 12.95
C ALA A 417 -2.00 10.46 14.31
N ALA A 418 -2.17 11.31 15.32
CA ALA A 418 -1.72 11.02 16.68
C ALA A 418 -2.43 9.79 17.26
N GLY A 419 -3.73 9.62 16.98
CA GLY A 419 -4.49 8.42 17.33
C GLY A 419 -3.87 7.15 16.71
N ALA A 420 -3.65 7.15 15.40
CA ALA A 420 -3.06 6.00 14.70
C ALA A 420 -1.66 5.64 15.23
N PHE A 421 -0.80 6.63 15.52
CA PHE A 421 0.50 6.34 16.13
C PHE A 421 0.39 5.79 17.56
N ARG A 422 -0.56 6.27 18.37
CA ARG A 422 -0.80 5.71 19.71
C ARG A 422 -1.27 4.26 19.65
N GLU A 423 -2.13 3.90 18.70
CA GLU A 423 -2.55 2.50 18.49
C GLU A 423 -1.35 1.62 18.07
N ALA A 424 -0.52 2.11 17.13
CA ALA A 424 0.70 1.39 16.76
C ALA A 424 1.64 1.15 17.95
N ILE A 425 1.83 2.17 18.80
CA ILE A 425 2.65 2.08 20.02
C ILE A 425 2.00 1.15 21.05
N HIS A 426 0.67 1.14 21.16
CA HIS A 426 -0.04 0.23 22.07
C HIS A 426 0.18 -1.23 21.69
N LEU A 427 0.06 -1.56 20.41
CA LEU A 427 0.29 -2.91 19.87
C LEU A 427 1.75 -3.33 19.96
N ARG A 428 2.66 -2.41 19.64
CA ARG A 428 4.11 -2.64 19.58
C ARG A 428 4.88 -1.46 20.16
N PRO A 429 5.08 -1.42 21.49
CA PRO A 429 5.77 -0.32 22.18
C PRO A 429 7.26 -0.20 21.81
N ASP A 430 7.84 -1.25 21.24
CA ASP A 430 9.24 -1.37 20.84
C ASP A 430 9.56 -0.76 19.47
N LEU A 431 8.56 -0.23 18.75
CA LEU A 431 8.76 0.40 17.45
C LEU A 431 9.11 1.89 17.58
N ALA A 432 10.39 2.22 17.39
CA ALA A 432 10.87 3.61 17.37
C ALA A 432 10.13 4.50 16.37
N GLU A 433 9.74 3.96 15.21
CA GLU A 433 9.01 4.69 14.17
C GLU A 433 7.64 5.21 14.65
N GLY A 434 6.91 4.43 15.45
CA GLY A 434 5.63 4.85 16.02
C GLY A 434 5.78 6.05 16.96
N HIS A 435 6.77 5.97 17.86
CA HIS A 435 7.09 7.06 18.80
C HIS A 435 7.58 8.32 18.07
N TRP A 436 8.44 8.17 17.06
CA TRP A 436 8.90 9.29 16.24
C TRP A 436 7.75 9.94 15.45
N GLY A 437 6.87 9.11 14.86
CA GLY A 437 5.66 9.56 14.20
C GLY A 437 4.80 10.43 15.12
N LEU A 438 4.51 9.93 16.32
CA LEU A 438 3.76 10.64 17.35
C LEU A 438 4.44 11.97 17.75
N ALA A 439 5.75 11.94 17.99
CA ALA A 439 6.53 13.13 18.34
C ALA A 439 6.37 14.26 17.32
N THR A 440 6.55 13.96 16.03
CA THR A 440 6.44 14.98 14.97
C THR A 440 5.04 15.56 14.84
N VAL A 441 4.00 14.75 15.06
CA VAL A 441 2.61 15.20 15.01
C VAL A 441 2.28 16.10 16.20
N LEU A 442 2.66 15.71 17.42
CA LEU A 442 2.40 16.49 18.62
C LEU A 442 3.10 17.84 18.59
N ILE A 443 4.35 17.89 18.13
CA ILE A 443 5.10 19.14 17.97
C ILE A 443 4.42 20.05 16.93
N LYS A 444 4.00 19.52 15.77
CA LYS A 444 3.25 20.29 14.76
C LYS A 444 1.89 20.78 15.30
N ARG A 445 1.28 20.04 16.22
CA ARG A 445 0.02 20.40 16.89
C ARG A 445 0.20 21.49 17.96
N GLY A 446 1.42 21.68 18.47
CA GLY A 446 1.75 22.66 19.51
C GLY A 446 1.91 22.05 20.92
N ASP A 447 1.93 20.72 21.04
CA ASP A 447 2.09 19.98 22.29
C ASP A 447 3.55 19.54 22.45
N PHE A 448 4.44 20.52 22.66
CA PHE A 448 5.88 20.28 22.60
C PHE A 448 6.39 19.29 23.65
N GLU A 449 5.93 19.35 24.90
CA GLU A 449 6.41 18.47 25.97
C GLU A 449 6.06 16.99 25.72
N GLU A 450 4.80 16.70 25.39
CA GLU A 450 4.38 15.32 25.06
C GLU A 450 5.10 14.82 23.79
N GLY A 451 5.28 15.71 22.80
CA GLY A 451 6.05 15.38 21.60
C GLY A 451 7.54 15.13 21.88
N TRP A 452 8.13 15.86 22.82
CA TRP A 452 9.50 15.67 23.26
C TRP A 452 9.68 14.34 24.00
N ASP A 453 8.74 13.98 24.87
CA ASP A 453 8.74 12.69 25.57
C ASP A 453 8.65 11.52 24.58
N ALA A 454 7.80 11.63 23.57
CA ALA A 454 7.70 10.65 22.49
C ALA A 454 9.00 10.58 21.66
N ALA A 455 9.64 11.71 21.36
CA ALA A 455 10.94 11.72 20.65
C ALA A 455 12.03 11.03 21.49
N GLN A 456 12.05 11.28 22.80
CA GLN A 456 12.97 10.61 23.73
C GLN A 456 12.68 9.10 23.84
N ALA A 457 11.42 8.69 23.79
CA ALA A 457 11.06 7.27 23.72
C ALA A 457 11.57 6.61 22.43
N ALA A 458 11.39 7.27 21.29
CA ALA A 458 11.94 6.81 20.01
C ALA A 458 13.47 6.66 20.09
N LEU A 459 14.17 7.67 20.64
CA LEU A 459 15.63 7.69 20.77
C LEU A 459 16.17 6.63 21.73
N ARG A 460 15.40 6.22 22.74
CA ARG A 460 15.77 5.10 23.63
C ARG A 460 15.74 3.75 22.91
N LEU A 461 14.84 3.60 21.93
CA LEU A 461 14.65 2.38 21.14
C LEU A 461 15.61 2.32 19.94
N ASP A 462 15.85 3.45 19.29
CA ASP A 462 16.79 3.59 18.19
C ASP A 462 17.80 4.71 18.49
N ARG A 463 19.07 4.34 18.69
CA ARG A 463 20.17 5.29 18.95
C ARG A 463 20.93 5.66 17.68
N SER A 464 20.36 5.43 16.51
CA SER A 464 20.95 5.84 15.24
C SER A 464 21.30 7.33 15.23
N ASP A 465 22.42 7.67 14.60
CA ASP A 465 22.84 9.05 14.40
C ASP A 465 21.75 9.89 13.72
N LEU A 466 21.03 9.27 12.79
CA LEU A 466 19.84 9.79 12.16
C LEU A 466 18.83 10.34 13.18
N LEU A 467 18.38 9.50 14.11
CA LEU A 467 17.36 9.89 15.08
C LEU A 467 17.91 10.89 16.11
N ARG A 468 19.21 10.81 16.43
CA ARG A 468 19.89 11.79 17.29
C ARG A 468 19.89 13.19 16.68
N VAL A 469 20.28 13.32 15.40
CA VAL A 469 20.25 14.59 14.64
C VAL A 469 18.84 15.13 14.54
N ARG A 470 17.86 14.27 14.23
CA ARG A 470 16.45 14.67 14.17
C ARG A 470 15.95 15.19 15.53
N THR A 471 16.30 14.51 16.61
CA THR A 471 15.86 14.90 17.95
C THR A 471 16.53 16.18 18.42
N SER A 472 17.81 16.42 18.08
CA SER A 472 18.55 17.62 18.50
C SER A 472 17.96 18.92 17.94
N ALA A 473 17.32 18.86 16.77
CA ALA A 473 16.78 20.03 16.09
C ALA A 473 15.29 20.31 16.40
N LEU A 474 14.67 19.53 17.29
CA LEU A 474 13.27 19.76 17.70
C LEU A 474 13.13 21.05 18.51
N LEU A 475 12.15 21.87 18.12
CA LEU A 475 11.82 23.14 18.76
C LEU A 475 10.29 23.29 18.88
N PRO A 476 9.79 23.97 19.92
CA PRO A 476 8.37 24.28 20.04
C PRO A 476 7.92 25.26 18.94
N VAL A 477 6.77 24.96 18.31
CA VAL A 477 6.12 25.89 17.37
C VAL A 477 5.52 27.09 18.13
N ILE A 478 4.86 26.82 19.26
CA ILE A 478 4.39 27.84 20.20
C ILE A 478 5.16 27.65 21.50
N CYS A 479 6.03 28.59 21.81
CA CYS A 479 6.80 28.57 23.06
C CYS A 479 5.87 28.89 24.24
N SER A 480 5.96 28.11 25.31
CA SER A 480 5.06 28.21 26.47
C SER A 480 5.52 29.22 27.51
N SER A 481 6.82 29.55 27.55
CA SER A 481 7.44 30.61 28.35
C SER A 481 8.85 30.95 27.79
N SER A 482 9.45 32.04 28.27
CA SER A 482 10.82 32.43 27.87
C SER A 482 11.89 31.50 28.44
N GLU A 483 11.62 30.84 29.58
CA GLU A 483 12.46 29.77 30.13
C GLU A 483 12.50 28.56 29.19
N GLN A 484 11.34 28.11 28.67
CA GLN A 484 11.31 27.01 27.70
C GLN A 484 12.11 27.34 26.44
N VAL A 485 12.10 28.61 25.99
CA VAL A 485 12.92 29.06 24.86
C VAL A 485 14.40 28.87 25.18
N ALA A 486 14.86 29.38 26.33
CA ALA A 486 16.27 29.27 26.75
C ALA A 486 16.70 27.80 26.90
N GLU A 487 15.88 26.95 27.53
CA GLU A 487 16.14 25.53 27.73
C GLU A 487 16.25 24.77 26.39
N CYS A 488 15.31 25.00 25.48
CA CYS A 488 15.32 24.36 24.17
C CYS A 488 16.56 24.76 23.36
N ARG A 489 16.97 26.03 23.41
CA ARG A 489 18.18 26.51 22.71
C ARG A 489 19.45 25.90 23.29
N ALA A 490 19.60 25.92 24.61
CA ALA A 490 20.76 25.31 25.29
C ALA A 490 20.83 23.79 25.06
N ARG A 491 19.68 23.13 24.87
CA ARG A 491 19.62 21.74 24.44
C ARG A 491 20.11 21.56 23.01
N VAL A 492 19.56 22.31 22.04
CA VAL A 492 19.97 22.22 20.63
C VAL A 492 21.48 22.43 20.51
N GLU A 493 22.00 23.47 21.16
CA GLU A 493 23.42 23.78 21.16
C GLU A 493 24.29 22.63 21.69
N ARG A 494 23.97 22.11 22.90
CA ARG A 494 24.71 20.97 23.47
C ARG A 494 24.65 19.73 22.57
N SER A 495 23.46 19.39 22.07
CA SER A 495 23.29 18.20 21.23
C SER A 495 24.04 18.34 19.91
N VAL A 496 24.04 19.53 19.29
CA VAL A 496 24.83 19.78 18.07
C VAL A 496 26.32 19.69 18.36
N ASP A 497 26.80 20.28 19.46
CA ASP A 497 28.22 20.21 19.84
C ASP A 497 28.67 18.76 20.12
N GLU A 498 27.81 17.94 20.74
CA GLU A 498 28.04 16.50 20.93
C GLU A 498 28.12 15.74 19.61
N LEU A 499 27.14 15.95 18.71
CA LEU A 499 27.10 15.27 17.40
C LEU A 499 28.30 15.65 16.51
N VAL A 500 28.71 16.91 16.52
CA VAL A 500 29.90 17.38 15.81
C VAL A 500 31.17 16.75 16.40
N ARG A 501 31.28 16.68 17.72
CA ARG A 501 32.44 16.08 18.40
C ARG A 501 32.58 14.59 18.11
N GLU A 502 31.47 13.88 18.00
CA GLU A 502 31.44 12.45 17.69
C GLU A 502 31.65 12.15 16.19
N GLY A 503 31.65 13.17 15.33
CA GLY A 503 31.91 13.00 13.90
C GLY A 503 30.74 12.37 13.14
N VAL A 504 29.50 12.65 13.55
CA VAL A 504 28.31 12.18 12.85
C VAL A 504 28.28 12.70 11.41
N VAL A 505 28.04 11.81 10.44
CA VAL A 505 27.99 12.14 9.01
C VAL A 505 26.59 11.90 8.46
N ILE A 506 25.99 12.95 7.92
CA ILE A 506 24.70 12.88 7.22
C ILE A 506 24.96 12.79 5.72
N ARG A 507 24.43 11.76 5.04
CA ARG A 507 24.72 11.52 3.62
C ARG A 507 23.63 12.07 2.71
N ASP A 508 22.37 11.75 3.00
CA ASP A 508 21.19 12.22 2.28
C ASP A 508 20.27 12.99 3.23
N PRO A 509 20.51 14.29 3.45
CA PRO A 509 19.83 15.06 4.48
C PRO A 509 18.34 15.29 4.19
N LEU A 510 17.88 15.17 2.94
CA LEU A 510 16.45 15.23 2.62
C LEU A 510 15.71 14.01 3.17
N LYS A 511 16.29 12.81 3.02
CA LYS A 511 15.70 11.58 3.57
C LYS A 511 16.02 11.42 5.05
N GLU A 512 17.23 11.76 5.45
CA GLU A 512 17.72 11.59 6.81
C GLU A 512 17.14 12.64 7.75
N ILE A 513 17.16 13.94 7.44
CA ILE A 513 16.67 14.95 8.38
C ILE A 513 15.25 15.36 8.00
N GLY A 514 15.06 15.82 6.77
CA GLY A 514 13.75 16.17 6.22
C GLY A 514 13.10 17.45 6.79
N PHE A 515 13.83 18.25 7.57
CA PHE A 515 13.38 19.55 8.07
C PHE A 515 14.56 20.49 8.37
N THR A 516 14.26 21.77 8.62
CA THR A 516 15.25 22.82 8.90
C THR A 516 15.12 23.32 10.33
N ASN A 517 16.07 24.13 10.78
CA ASN A 517 16.04 24.86 12.05
C ASN A 517 15.21 26.16 11.97
N PHE A 518 14.13 26.15 11.20
CA PHE A 518 13.25 27.29 10.89
C PHE A 518 12.83 28.10 12.13
N TYR A 519 12.50 27.43 13.24
CA TYR A 519 11.91 28.11 14.40
C TYR A 519 12.90 28.92 15.25
N LEU A 520 14.22 28.78 15.05
CA LEU A 520 15.22 29.54 15.82
C LEU A 520 15.05 31.06 15.64
N ALA A 521 14.72 31.51 14.44
CA ALA A 521 14.58 32.93 14.11
C ALA A 521 13.48 33.65 14.94
N TYR A 522 12.54 32.92 15.54
CA TYR A 522 11.41 33.49 16.28
C TYR A 522 11.64 33.56 17.80
N GLN A 523 12.82 33.16 18.26
CA GLN A 523 13.14 33.02 19.69
C GLN A 523 13.84 34.23 20.31
N GLY A 524 14.15 35.28 19.53
CA GLY A 524 14.67 36.54 20.08
C GLY A 524 16.17 36.59 20.40
N PHE A 525 16.99 35.65 19.91
CA PHE A 525 18.44 35.58 20.18
C PHE A 525 19.29 35.83 18.93
N ASN A 526 20.58 36.16 19.10
CA ASN A 526 21.53 36.13 17.99
C ASN A 526 21.79 34.67 17.61
N ASP A 527 21.45 34.30 16.37
CA ASP A 527 21.51 32.93 15.90
C ASP A 527 22.85 32.59 15.22
N ARG A 528 23.76 33.56 15.03
CA ARG A 528 25.01 33.37 14.28
C ARG A 528 25.84 32.18 14.73
N GLU A 529 26.18 32.11 16.01
CA GLU A 529 27.01 31.02 16.53
C GLU A 529 26.33 29.66 16.39
N LEU A 530 25.05 29.58 16.78
CA LEU A 530 24.29 28.33 16.71
C LEU A 530 24.07 27.86 15.26
N GLN A 531 23.81 28.79 14.34
CA GLN A 531 23.69 28.50 12.90
C GLN A 531 25.02 27.97 12.34
N GLN A 532 26.15 28.56 12.71
CA GLN A 532 27.47 28.06 12.32
C GLN A 532 27.74 26.66 12.90
N LYS A 533 27.36 26.39 14.15
CA LYS A 533 27.47 25.04 14.75
C LYS A 533 26.62 24.02 13.99
N ILE A 534 25.38 24.36 13.66
CA ILE A 534 24.48 23.51 12.87
C ILE A 534 25.05 23.29 11.46
N ALA A 535 25.57 24.33 10.80
CA ALA A 535 26.22 24.19 9.50
C ALA A 535 27.44 23.26 9.55
N ARG A 536 28.24 23.30 10.63
CA ARG A 536 29.35 22.35 10.84
C ARG A 536 28.88 20.90 10.99
N LEU A 537 27.74 20.65 11.64
CA LEU A 537 27.15 19.30 11.70
C LEU A 537 26.79 18.80 10.30
N TYR A 538 26.34 19.70 9.41
CA TYR A 538 25.96 19.39 8.04
C TYR A 538 27.12 19.49 7.05
N ARG A 539 28.36 19.61 7.53
CA ARG A 539 29.56 19.82 6.69
C ARG A 539 29.78 18.74 5.65
N SER A 540 29.32 17.51 5.87
CA SER A 540 29.36 16.43 4.86
C SER A 540 28.60 16.76 3.57
N GLN A 541 27.74 17.78 3.60
CA GLN A 541 27.01 18.30 2.45
C GLN A 541 27.78 19.39 1.68
N GLU A 542 28.93 19.84 2.19
CA GLU A 542 29.79 20.79 1.49
C GLU A 542 30.36 20.14 0.22
N ILE A 543 29.99 20.68 -0.93
CA ILE A 543 30.55 20.28 -2.21
C ILE A 543 31.03 21.54 -2.92
N SER A 544 32.35 21.63 -3.10
CA SER A 544 32.94 22.64 -3.98
C SER A 544 32.85 22.16 -5.42
N LEU A 545 31.85 22.65 -6.14
CA LEU A 545 31.78 22.51 -7.59
C LEU A 545 32.50 23.74 -8.13
N CYS A 546 33.71 23.62 -8.69
CA CYS A 546 34.44 24.78 -9.22
C CYS A 546 33.61 25.46 -10.32
N PRO A 547 32.86 26.55 -10.03
CA PRO A 547 31.89 27.05 -10.97
C PRO A 547 32.64 27.77 -12.09
N LYS A 548 32.20 27.55 -13.34
CA LYS A 548 32.85 28.16 -14.50
C LYS A 548 32.53 29.65 -14.55
N SER A 549 33.57 30.47 -14.56
CA SER A 549 33.43 31.90 -14.84
C SER A 549 33.05 32.11 -16.30
N ARG A 550 31.99 32.88 -16.57
CA ARG A 550 31.63 33.27 -17.93
C ARG A 550 32.63 34.31 -18.48
N PRO A 551 32.79 34.40 -19.82
CA PRO A 551 33.70 35.36 -20.44
C PRO A 551 33.43 36.80 -20.00
N GLU A 552 34.50 37.57 -19.83
CA GLU A 552 34.43 39.00 -19.54
C GLU A 552 33.69 39.74 -20.66
N GLY A 553 32.84 40.71 -20.29
CA GLY A 553 31.97 41.45 -21.23
C GLY A 553 30.65 40.75 -21.59
N SER A 554 30.40 39.52 -21.14
CA SER A 554 29.05 38.91 -21.23
C SER A 554 28.08 39.51 -20.20
N ARG A 555 26.77 39.44 -20.49
CA ARG A 555 25.73 39.79 -19.49
C ARG A 555 25.89 38.88 -18.27
N ILE A 556 25.77 39.45 -17.07
CA ILE A 556 25.84 38.72 -15.82
C ILE A 556 24.61 37.82 -15.72
N ARG A 557 24.81 36.51 -15.61
CA ARG A 557 23.71 35.55 -15.48
C ARG A 557 23.38 35.32 -14.01
N VAL A 558 22.17 35.70 -13.62
CA VAL A 558 21.68 35.67 -12.23
C VAL A 558 20.59 34.60 -12.12
N GLY A 559 20.80 33.60 -11.28
CA GLY A 559 19.78 32.64 -10.89
C GLY A 559 19.10 33.07 -9.60
N PHE A 560 17.79 33.23 -9.59
CA PHE A 560 16.99 33.37 -8.37
C PHE A 560 16.43 32.01 -7.99
N ILE A 561 16.55 31.59 -6.73
CA ILE A 561 16.07 30.27 -6.25
C ILE A 561 15.17 30.36 -5.03
N SER A 562 14.07 29.62 -5.05
CA SER A 562 13.17 29.37 -3.91
C SER A 562 12.11 28.30 -4.23
N ARG A 563 11.67 27.54 -3.21
CA ARG A 563 10.42 26.74 -3.27
C ARG A 563 9.15 27.61 -3.19
N ASN A 564 9.32 28.88 -2.84
CA ASN A 564 8.24 29.81 -2.54
C ASN A 564 7.98 30.84 -3.65
N PHE A 565 8.47 30.60 -4.88
CA PHE A 565 8.11 31.33 -6.10
C PHE A 565 6.72 30.94 -6.62
N LYS A 566 5.75 31.07 -5.73
CA LYS A 566 4.33 30.78 -5.89
C LYS A 566 3.54 31.85 -5.18
N GLN A 567 2.21 31.73 -5.07
CA GLN A 567 1.43 32.72 -4.33
C GLN A 567 1.72 32.67 -2.81
N HIS A 568 2.82 33.32 -2.44
CA HIS A 568 3.48 33.33 -1.16
C HIS A 568 4.21 34.65 -0.98
N THR A 569 4.53 35.00 0.27
CA THR A 569 5.28 36.22 0.62
C THR A 569 6.57 36.39 -0.20
N ILE A 570 7.37 35.33 -0.33
CA ILE A 570 8.62 35.35 -1.14
C ILE A 570 8.33 35.65 -2.61
N GLY A 571 7.33 34.97 -3.21
CA GLY A 571 6.92 35.25 -4.59
C GLY A 571 6.57 36.73 -4.80
N LYS A 572 5.76 37.31 -3.89
CA LYS A 572 5.39 38.73 -3.93
C LYS A 572 6.61 39.68 -3.81
N PHE A 573 7.63 39.33 -3.05
CA PHE A 573 8.84 40.15 -2.87
C PHE A 573 9.83 40.06 -4.01
N MET A 574 9.91 38.90 -4.68
CA MET A 574 10.94 38.62 -5.68
C MET A 574 10.48 38.83 -7.11
N ILE A 575 9.18 38.77 -7.38
CA ILE A 575 8.69 38.86 -8.77
C ILE A 575 9.08 40.18 -9.44
N GLY A 576 9.17 41.28 -8.69
CA GLY A 576 9.66 42.56 -9.22
C GLY A 576 11.13 42.55 -9.64
N TYR A 577 12.00 41.85 -8.89
CA TYR A 577 13.40 41.68 -9.25
C TYR A 577 13.53 40.89 -10.55
N VAL A 578 12.80 39.79 -10.64
CA VAL A 578 12.77 38.99 -11.87
C VAL A 578 12.21 39.82 -13.01
N ALA A 579 11.06 40.49 -12.86
CA ALA A 579 10.41 41.23 -13.94
C ALA A 579 11.21 42.43 -14.48
N PHE A 580 11.94 43.15 -13.63
CA PHE A 580 12.43 44.50 -13.96
C PHE A 580 13.94 44.73 -13.83
N LEU A 581 14.73 43.71 -13.49
CA LEU A 581 16.20 43.81 -13.55
C LEU A 581 16.68 44.11 -14.98
N ASP A 582 17.65 45.00 -15.14
CA ASP A 582 18.08 45.51 -16.45
C ASP A 582 18.64 44.42 -17.38
N ARG A 583 17.84 44.01 -18.36
CA ARG A 583 18.17 42.93 -19.32
C ARG A 583 19.29 43.24 -20.30
N ARG A 584 19.73 44.50 -20.36
CA ARG A 584 20.93 44.90 -21.14
C ARG A 584 22.20 44.43 -20.44
N ARG A 585 22.17 44.30 -19.11
CA ARG A 585 23.31 43.93 -18.25
C ARG A 585 23.18 42.53 -17.68
N PHE A 586 21.95 42.09 -17.42
CA PHE A 586 21.68 40.83 -16.74
C PHE A 586 20.87 39.86 -17.61
N GLU A 587 21.20 38.57 -17.49
CA GLU A 587 20.36 37.45 -17.93
C GLU A 587 19.75 36.81 -16.68
N VAL A 588 18.42 36.68 -16.64
CA VAL A 588 17.70 36.26 -15.42
C VAL A 588 17.14 34.85 -15.58
N VAL A 589 17.55 33.98 -14.68
CA VAL A 589 17.08 32.60 -14.58
C VAL A 589 16.26 32.46 -13.30
N THR A 590 15.06 31.91 -13.39
CA THR A 590 14.29 31.50 -12.20
C THR A 590 14.42 30.00 -11.97
N LEU A 591 14.86 29.62 -10.78
CA LEU A 591 15.00 28.24 -10.31
C LEU A 591 13.86 27.94 -9.32
N ALA A 592 12.82 27.28 -9.80
CA ALA A 592 11.64 26.94 -9.02
C ALA A 592 11.69 25.48 -8.54
N VAL A 593 11.52 25.27 -7.23
CA VAL A 593 11.43 23.92 -6.64
C VAL A 593 9.98 23.50 -6.55
N ASP A 594 9.60 22.43 -7.27
CA ASP A 594 8.25 21.83 -7.24
C ASP A 594 7.11 22.87 -7.34
N PRO A 595 7.09 23.71 -8.40
CA PRO A 595 6.14 24.80 -8.49
C PRO A 595 4.72 24.26 -8.74
N PRO A 596 3.70 24.75 -8.02
CA PRO A 596 2.31 24.45 -8.32
C PRO A 596 1.88 25.14 -9.63
N ASP A 597 0.72 24.76 -10.17
CA ASP A 597 0.09 25.55 -11.22
C ASP A 597 -0.67 26.73 -10.59
N ASP A 598 0.00 27.87 -10.43
CA ASP A 598 -0.61 29.11 -9.94
C ASP A 598 -0.20 30.35 -10.75
N PRO A 599 -0.97 31.45 -10.66
CA PRO A 599 -0.69 32.66 -11.45
C PRO A 599 0.67 33.31 -11.17
N MET A 600 1.23 33.18 -9.97
CA MET A 600 2.54 33.75 -9.63
C MET A 600 3.65 32.98 -10.32
N VAL A 601 3.57 31.64 -10.35
CA VAL A 601 4.51 30.79 -11.12
C VAL A 601 4.51 31.18 -12.59
N GLN A 602 3.34 31.42 -13.18
CA GLN A 602 3.23 31.87 -14.56
C GLN A 602 3.90 33.22 -14.80
N GLN A 603 3.81 34.15 -13.83
CA GLN A 603 4.53 35.43 -13.91
C GLN A 603 6.06 35.22 -13.87
N PHE A 604 6.57 34.40 -12.96
CA PHE A 604 8.02 34.08 -12.95
C PHE A 604 8.46 33.47 -14.28
N ARG A 605 7.68 32.54 -14.83
CA ARG A 605 7.96 31.92 -16.13
C ARG A 605 7.96 32.93 -17.28
N GLN A 606 6.98 33.83 -17.30
CA GLN A 606 6.84 34.85 -18.34
C GLN A 606 7.97 35.89 -18.30
N HIS A 607 8.44 36.23 -17.11
CA HIS A 607 9.41 37.31 -16.92
C HIS A 607 10.88 36.86 -16.92
N SER A 608 11.16 35.57 -16.82
CA SER A 608 12.54 35.06 -16.84
C SER A 608 13.05 34.89 -18.27
N ASP A 609 14.36 35.07 -18.47
CA ASP A 609 15.01 34.65 -19.72
C ASP A 609 15.04 33.10 -19.81
N GLU A 610 15.14 32.42 -18.67
CA GLU A 610 15.01 30.97 -18.54
C GLU A 610 14.28 30.59 -17.23
N PHE A 611 13.36 29.63 -17.30
CA PHE A 611 12.63 29.10 -16.14
C PHE A 611 12.92 27.62 -15.97
N VAL A 612 13.58 27.26 -14.87
CA VAL A 612 14.07 25.91 -14.58
C VAL A 612 13.31 25.33 -13.40
N ILE A 613 12.74 24.13 -13.60
CA ILE A 613 12.19 23.32 -12.51
C ILE A 613 13.33 22.49 -11.94
N VAL A 614 13.63 22.71 -10.66
CA VAL A 614 14.70 22.00 -9.93
C VAL A 614 14.13 20.68 -9.38
N PRO A 615 14.77 19.53 -9.60
CA PRO A 615 14.31 18.24 -9.11
C PRO A 615 14.38 18.18 -7.58
N ALA A 616 13.50 17.40 -6.97
CA ALA A 616 13.47 17.14 -5.53
C ALA A 616 14.55 16.11 -5.10
N ASP A 617 15.76 16.23 -5.65
CA ASP A 617 16.93 15.43 -5.35
C ASP A 617 18.16 16.35 -5.32
N ILE A 618 18.93 16.32 -4.23
CA ILE A 618 20.04 17.26 -4.05
C ILE A 618 21.12 17.08 -5.12
N ALA A 619 21.48 15.84 -5.47
CA ALA A 619 22.56 15.59 -6.41
C ALA A 619 22.17 16.04 -7.83
N ALA A 620 20.99 15.64 -8.29
CA ALA A 620 20.46 16.07 -9.59
C ALA A 620 20.26 17.60 -9.66
N ALA A 621 19.77 18.21 -8.56
CA ALA A 621 19.60 19.66 -8.48
C ALA A 621 20.96 20.39 -8.56
N ARG A 622 21.99 19.90 -7.88
CA ARG A 622 23.36 20.45 -7.97
C ARG A 622 23.89 20.41 -9.40
N GLU A 623 23.77 19.26 -10.06
CA GLU A 623 24.23 19.10 -11.44
C GLU A 623 23.49 20.03 -12.41
N GLN A 624 22.16 20.09 -12.31
CA GLN A 624 21.34 20.93 -13.18
C GLN A 624 21.64 22.41 -12.97
N ILE A 625 21.76 22.88 -11.72
CA ILE A 625 22.07 24.29 -11.43
C ILE A 625 23.50 24.64 -11.88
N ALA A 626 24.47 23.77 -11.62
CA ALA A 626 25.85 24.00 -12.05
C ALA A 626 25.96 24.08 -13.60
N ALA A 627 25.16 23.30 -14.33
CA ALA A 627 25.14 23.32 -15.80
C ALA A 627 24.65 24.66 -16.39
N LEU A 628 23.95 25.49 -15.61
CA LEU A 628 23.47 26.81 -16.05
C LEU A 628 24.60 27.85 -16.12
N ASN A 629 25.77 27.56 -15.52
CA ASN A 629 26.93 28.48 -15.47
C ASN A 629 26.52 29.89 -15.04
N LEU A 630 25.86 29.99 -13.89
CA LEU A 630 25.44 31.26 -13.29
C LEU A 630 26.66 32.04 -12.79
N ASP A 631 26.67 33.36 -12.96
CA ASP A 631 27.65 34.24 -12.30
C ASP A 631 27.24 34.52 -10.86
N VAL A 632 25.92 34.62 -10.63
CA VAL A 632 25.32 34.87 -9.31
C VAL A 632 24.19 33.87 -9.06
N LEU A 633 24.20 33.23 -7.89
CA LEU A 633 23.05 32.50 -7.34
C LEU A 633 22.48 33.28 -6.15
N PHE A 634 21.27 33.78 -6.33
CA PHE A 634 20.52 34.58 -5.36
C PHE A 634 19.43 33.73 -4.71
N TYR A 635 19.66 33.35 -3.46
CA TYR A 635 18.67 32.68 -2.63
C TYR A 635 17.68 33.70 -2.08
N ALA A 636 16.41 33.57 -2.46
CA ALA A 636 15.37 34.44 -1.91
C ALA A 636 15.10 34.15 -0.43
N ASP A 637 15.33 32.91 -0.01
CA ASP A 637 15.25 32.43 1.36
C ASP A 637 16.16 31.20 1.52
N ILE A 638 16.70 31.02 2.72
CA ILE A 638 17.40 29.81 3.16
C ILE A 638 16.82 29.41 4.51
N GLY A 639 16.46 28.13 4.65
CA GLY A 639 15.89 27.56 5.88
C GLY A 639 14.36 27.47 5.92
N MET A 640 13.63 27.98 4.91
CA MET A 640 12.18 27.71 4.80
C MET A 640 11.87 26.37 4.08
N ASP A 641 12.82 25.87 3.29
CA ASP A 641 12.73 24.60 2.59
C ASP A 641 14.03 23.82 2.77
N ALA A 642 13.93 22.50 2.88
CA ALA A 642 15.09 21.64 3.12
C ALA A 642 16.00 21.56 1.89
N LEU A 643 15.44 21.47 0.67
CA LEU A 643 16.26 21.37 -0.54
C LEU A 643 17.08 22.64 -0.75
N THR A 644 16.46 23.82 -0.70
CA THR A 644 17.21 25.08 -0.85
C THR A 644 18.25 25.29 0.25
N TYR A 645 17.94 24.87 1.49
CA TYR A 645 18.90 24.91 2.60
C TYR A 645 20.14 24.04 2.32
N PHE A 646 19.96 22.79 1.88
CA PHE A 646 21.09 21.89 1.61
C PHE A 646 21.82 22.18 0.28
N LEU A 647 21.15 22.82 -0.69
CA LEU A 647 21.81 23.33 -1.89
C LEU A 647 22.79 24.47 -1.59
N ALA A 648 22.48 25.30 -0.58
CA ALA A 648 23.36 26.40 -0.16
C ALA A 648 24.73 25.93 0.38
N PHE A 649 24.84 24.67 0.81
CA PHE A 649 26.13 24.06 1.17
C PHE A 649 27.02 23.77 -0.05
N SER A 650 26.53 23.95 -1.28
CA SER A 650 27.34 23.79 -2.48
C SER A 650 27.72 25.14 -3.08
N ARG A 651 28.94 25.23 -3.62
CA ARG A 651 29.36 26.38 -4.42
C ARG A 651 28.84 26.18 -5.85
N LEU A 652 27.64 26.68 -6.15
CA LEU A 652 26.96 26.51 -7.44
C LEU A 652 27.15 27.70 -8.40
N ALA A 653 27.62 28.84 -7.89
CA ALA A 653 27.99 30.02 -8.66
C ALA A 653 29.23 30.71 -8.04
N PRO A 654 29.98 31.51 -8.82
CA PRO A 654 31.10 32.31 -8.30
C PRO A 654 30.69 33.27 -7.19
N VAL A 655 29.46 33.79 -7.22
CA VAL A 655 28.86 34.61 -6.16
C VAL A 655 27.58 33.93 -5.69
N GLN A 656 27.46 33.67 -4.39
CA GLN A 656 26.22 33.21 -3.77
C GLN A 656 25.78 34.21 -2.71
N CYS A 657 24.51 34.57 -2.72
CA CYS A 657 23.97 35.51 -1.76
C CYS A 657 22.56 35.11 -1.36
N VAL A 658 22.16 35.55 -0.18
CA VAL A 658 20.83 35.35 0.38
C VAL A 658 20.24 36.69 0.78
N THR A 659 18.93 36.78 0.88
CA THR A 659 18.25 37.97 1.40
C THR A 659 17.22 37.61 2.47
N TRP A 660 16.56 38.63 2.99
CA TRP A 660 15.74 38.60 4.20
C TRP A 660 14.43 37.79 4.12
N GLY A 661 14.22 36.96 3.09
CA GLY A 661 13.03 36.11 2.99
C GLY A 661 12.83 35.22 4.21
N HIS A 662 13.93 34.70 4.77
CA HIS A 662 14.00 34.20 6.13
C HIS A 662 15.09 35.00 6.87
N PRO A 663 14.71 35.99 7.70
CA PRO A 663 15.61 37.06 8.15
C PRO A 663 16.52 36.63 9.31
N VAL A 664 17.41 35.69 9.02
CA VAL A 664 18.43 35.16 9.92
C VAL A 664 19.65 34.75 9.09
N THR A 665 20.83 34.83 9.68
CA THR A 665 22.05 34.27 9.08
C THR A 665 21.93 32.77 8.81
N THR A 666 22.59 32.30 7.76
CA THR A 666 22.57 30.89 7.37
C THR A 666 23.61 30.07 8.13
N GLY A 667 24.71 30.70 8.57
CA GLY A 667 25.88 30.00 9.12
C GLY A 667 26.69 29.21 8.08
N ILE A 668 26.29 29.22 6.81
CA ILE A 668 26.84 28.37 5.75
C ILE A 668 28.03 29.08 5.09
N PRO A 669 29.24 28.48 5.08
CA PRO A 669 30.44 29.13 4.52
C PRO A 669 30.35 29.46 3.02
N ASN A 670 29.54 28.71 2.27
CA ASN A 670 29.40 28.88 0.82
C ASN A 670 28.46 30.03 0.41
N VAL A 671 27.80 30.71 1.36
CA VAL A 671 26.97 31.90 1.10
C VAL A 671 27.79 33.15 1.41
N ASP A 672 28.11 33.93 0.38
CA ASP A 672 29.05 35.05 0.51
C ASP A 672 28.41 36.28 1.17
N TYR A 673 27.17 36.62 0.76
CA TYR A 673 26.53 37.89 1.14
C TYR A 673 25.13 37.70 1.71
N PHE A 674 24.79 38.50 2.72
CA PHE A 674 23.41 38.72 3.16
C PHE A 674 22.94 40.11 2.70
N VAL A 675 21.92 40.16 1.85
CA VAL A 675 21.39 41.42 1.27
C VAL A 675 20.25 41.96 2.12
N SER A 676 20.45 43.16 2.67
CA SER A 676 19.54 43.90 3.55
C SER A 676 19.53 45.40 3.22
N SER A 677 19.04 46.26 4.12
CA SER A 677 19.13 47.72 4.00
C SER A 677 19.53 48.43 5.28
N LYS A 678 20.03 49.66 5.15
CA LYS A 678 20.47 50.50 6.28
C LYS A 678 19.37 50.77 7.30
N ASP A 679 18.12 50.87 6.85
CA ASP A 679 16.99 51.16 7.73
C ASP A 679 16.47 49.93 8.49
N LEU A 680 16.72 48.73 7.94
CA LEU A 680 16.34 47.46 8.55
C LEU A 680 17.34 47.02 9.61
N GLU A 681 18.62 47.33 9.43
CA GLU A 681 19.68 46.87 10.32
C GLU A 681 19.95 47.89 11.43
N PRO A 682 20.18 47.44 12.68
CA PRO A 682 20.75 48.31 13.70
C PRO A 682 22.24 48.59 13.45
N GLU A 683 22.79 49.50 14.24
CA GLU A 683 24.23 49.68 14.35
C GLU A 683 24.89 48.38 14.87
N GLY A 684 26.04 48.00 14.28
CA GLY A 684 26.75 46.76 14.63
C GLY A 684 26.13 45.46 14.12
N ALA A 685 25.11 45.50 13.24
CA ALA A 685 24.42 44.29 12.79
C ALA A 685 25.30 43.27 12.03
N GLU A 686 26.50 43.65 11.61
CA GLU A 686 27.52 42.76 11.06
C GLU A 686 27.80 41.57 11.99
N ASP A 687 27.68 41.75 13.31
CA ASP A 687 27.86 40.69 14.29
C ASP A 687 26.73 39.64 14.30
N HIS A 688 25.62 39.90 13.60
CA HIS A 688 24.49 39.00 13.48
C HIS A 688 24.60 38.02 12.30
N TYR A 689 25.58 38.22 11.40
CA TYR A 689 25.70 37.46 10.16
C TYR A 689 27.05 36.76 10.04
N SER A 690 27.04 35.51 9.55
CA SER A 690 28.26 34.85 9.09
C SER A 690 28.68 35.31 7.69
N GLU A 691 27.72 35.80 6.91
CA GLU A 691 27.90 36.37 5.58
C GLU A 691 28.35 37.84 5.63
N ASP A 692 28.93 38.35 4.53
CA ASP A 692 29.18 39.78 4.37
C ASP A 692 27.84 40.53 4.22
N LEU A 693 27.53 41.40 5.19
CA LEU A 693 26.28 42.16 5.20
C LEU A 693 26.29 43.30 4.17
N VAL A 694 25.42 43.22 3.17
CA VAL A 694 25.20 44.25 2.15
C VAL A 694 24.00 45.09 2.54
N ARG A 695 24.17 46.41 2.64
CA ARG A 695 23.11 47.34 3.05
C ARG A 695 22.77 48.34 1.94
N PHE A 696 21.60 48.16 1.33
CA PHE A 696 21.01 49.14 0.41
C PHE A 696 20.49 50.38 1.15
N ASP A 697 20.42 51.50 0.43
CA ASP A 697 19.71 52.72 0.86
C ASP A 697 18.19 52.52 0.74
N SER A 698 17.74 51.83 -0.31
CA SER A 698 16.35 51.39 -0.44
C SER A 698 16.05 50.15 0.41
N LEU A 699 14.77 49.94 0.75
CA LEU A 699 14.32 48.67 1.31
C LEU A 699 14.60 47.56 0.28
N PRO A 700 15.10 46.38 0.69
CA PRO A 700 15.51 45.31 -0.19
C PRO A 700 14.28 44.52 -0.66
N THR A 701 13.27 45.21 -1.20
CA THR A 701 11.99 44.63 -1.61
C THR A 701 11.35 45.45 -2.72
N TYR A 702 11.01 44.78 -3.82
CA TYR A 702 10.12 45.35 -4.84
C TYR A 702 8.71 44.82 -4.61
N TYR A 703 7.89 45.55 -3.84
CA TYR A 703 6.52 45.14 -3.54
C TYR A 703 5.52 45.84 -4.47
N PHE A 704 4.69 45.07 -5.17
CA PHE A 704 3.62 45.63 -5.99
C PHE A 704 2.53 46.24 -5.12
N ARG A 705 2.07 47.44 -5.49
CA ARG A 705 0.95 48.08 -4.79
C ARG A 705 -0.32 47.21 -4.91
N PRO A 706 -1.00 46.87 -3.80
CA PRO A 706 -2.26 46.14 -3.86
C PRO A 706 -3.32 46.87 -4.72
N ARG A 707 -4.14 46.10 -5.45
CA ARG A 707 -5.21 46.60 -6.33
C ARG A 707 -6.52 45.85 -6.05
N PRO A 708 -7.20 46.11 -4.92
CA PRO A 708 -8.45 45.43 -4.58
C PRO A 708 -9.55 45.76 -5.59
N LYS A 709 -10.36 44.77 -5.95
CA LYS A 709 -11.46 44.87 -6.91
C LYS A 709 -12.81 45.08 -6.24
N ALA A 710 -13.00 44.58 -5.02
CA ALA A 710 -14.27 44.67 -4.30
C ALA A 710 -14.28 45.78 -3.23
N ALA A 711 -15.49 46.19 -2.84
CA ALA A 711 -15.71 47.12 -1.74
C ALA A 711 -15.37 46.48 -0.37
N LEU A 712 -15.18 47.33 0.65
CA LEU A 712 -14.84 46.87 2.00
C LEU A 712 -15.99 46.05 2.62
N MET A 713 -15.65 44.90 3.21
CA MET A 713 -16.54 44.00 3.93
C MET A 713 -16.86 44.54 5.33
N ARG A 714 -18.02 44.15 5.88
CA ARG A 714 -18.46 44.54 7.23
C ARG A 714 -17.77 43.71 8.32
N ARG A 715 -17.67 44.26 9.54
CA ARG A 715 -17.08 43.61 10.72
C ARG A 715 -17.66 42.21 11.02
N ALA A 716 -18.97 42.05 10.85
CA ALA A 716 -19.66 40.77 11.05
C ALA A 716 -19.10 39.62 10.19
N ALA A 717 -18.53 39.90 9.00
CA ALA A 717 -17.95 38.89 8.13
C ALA A 717 -16.70 38.21 8.74
N PHE A 718 -16.08 38.82 9.74
CA PHE A 718 -14.84 38.36 10.38
C PHE A 718 -15.01 38.07 11.88
N LEU A 719 -16.25 37.91 12.35
CA LEU A 719 -16.56 37.70 13.77
C LEU A 719 -16.04 38.84 14.68
N ILE A 720 -15.98 40.05 14.13
CA ILE A 720 -15.62 41.26 14.87
C ILE A 720 -16.89 41.93 15.38
N ALA A 721 -16.96 42.22 16.68
CA ALA A 721 -18.10 42.93 17.25
C ALA A 721 -18.14 44.41 16.78
N GLU A 722 -19.33 44.91 16.45
CA GLU A 722 -19.50 46.25 15.86
C GLU A 722 -18.95 47.38 16.75
N ARG A 723 -19.05 47.25 18.07
CA ARG A 723 -18.58 48.25 19.04
C ARG A 723 -17.20 47.95 19.64
N ALA A 724 -16.50 46.92 19.17
CA ALA A 724 -15.20 46.55 19.71
C ALA A 724 -14.11 47.55 19.32
N ARG A 725 -13.22 47.86 20.28
CA ARG A 725 -11.90 48.44 19.99
C ARG A 725 -10.98 47.30 19.58
N VAL A 726 -10.67 47.23 18.29
CA VAL A 726 -9.99 46.10 17.66
C VAL A 726 -8.49 46.32 17.71
N TYR A 727 -7.83 45.53 18.55
CA TYR A 727 -6.38 45.41 18.60
C TYR A 727 -6.01 44.14 17.85
N LEU A 728 -5.43 44.29 16.66
CA LEU A 728 -5.17 43.16 15.77
C LEU A 728 -3.68 42.80 15.78
N CYS A 729 -3.34 41.54 16.02
CA CYS A 729 -2.01 40.99 15.76
C CYS A 729 -2.10 39.98 14.59
N PRO A 730 -1.93 40.43 13.33
CA PRO A 730 -2.21 39.63 12.14
C PRO A 730 -0.96 38.85 11.67
N GLN A 731 -0.24 38.26 12.63
CA GLN A 731 0.99 37.51 12.40
C GLN A 731 0.75 36.01 12.60
N SER A 732 1.56 35.18 11.95
CA SER A 732 1.60 33.74 12.24
C SER A 732 1.88 33.52 13.73
N LEU A 733 1.17 32.57 14.36
CA LEU A 733 1.16 32.43 15.82
C LEU A 733 2.54 32.09 16.43
N PHE A 734 3.42 31.43 15.68
CA PHE A 734 4.80 31.14 16.11
C PHE A 734 5.68 32.40 16.23
N LYS A 735 5.25 33.57 15.71
CA LYS A 735 5.93 34.86 15.92
C LYS A 735 5.59 35.50 17.27
N ILE A 736 4.58 34.99 17.98
CA ILE A 736 4.11 35.56 19.24
C ILE A 736 4.98 35.01 20.38
N HIS A 737 6.14 35.63 20.56
CA HIS A 737 7.08 35.29 21.63
C HIS A 737 6.47 35.54 23.02
N PRO A 738 6.76 34.72 24.05
CA PRO A 738 6.24 34.90 25.42
C PRO A 738 6.51 36.28 26.03
N ASP A 739 7.64 36.92 25.69
CA ASP A 739 7.94 38.30 26.15
C ASP A 739 6.89 39.34 25.71
N PHE A 740 6.07 39.04 24.69
CA PHE A 740 5.01 39.92 24.24
C PHE A 740 3.75 39.86 25.10
N ASP A 741 3.59 38.80 25.89
CA ASP A 741 2.39 38.56 26.70
C ASP A 741 2.16 39.70 27.71
N GLY A 742 3.22 40.27 28.29
CA GLY A 742 3.11 41.39 29.23
C GLY A 742 2.47 42.64 28.62
N ILE A 743 2.86 43.01 27.39
CA ILE A 743 2.29 44.14 26.65
C ILE A 743 0.80 43.88 26.35
N LEU A 744 0.47 42.67 25.89
CA LEU A 744 -0.92 42.29 25.60
C LEU A 744 -1.79 42.32 26.86
N GLY A 745 -1.28 41.81 27.98
CA GLY A 745 -1.97 41.80 29.26
C GLY A 745 -2.23 43.20 29.79
N GLU A 746 -1.27 44.10 29.63
CA GLU A 746 -1.39 45.48 30.09
C GLU A 746 -2.37 46.31 29.25
N ILE A 747 -2.43 46.07 27.92
CA ILE A 747 -3.49 46.61 27.04
C ILE A 747 -4.86 46.14 27.53
N LEU A 748 -5.04 44.84 27.76
CA LEU A 748 -6.29 44.29 28.26
C LEU A 748 -6.67 44.92 29.60
N ARG A 749 -5.71 45.08 30.52
CA ARG A 749 -5.94 45.64 31.86
C ARG A 749 -6.37 47.11 31.81
N ARG A 750 -5.72 47.94 30.98
CA ARG A 750 -5.94 49.39 30.92
C ARG A 750 -7.10 49.80 30.04
N ASP A 751 -7.42 49.05 28.97
CA ASP A 751 -8.60 49.29 28.14
C ASP A 751 -9.65 48.18 28.35
N PRO A 752 -10.73 48.43 29.12
CA PRO A 752 -11.78 47.43 29.38
C PRO A 752 -12.64 47.09 28.16
N TYR A 753 -12.60 47.91 27.10
CA TYR A 753 -13.33 47.67 25.85
C TYR A 753 -12.45 47.07 24.74
N SER A 754 -11.17 46.83 25.01
CA SER A 754 -10.26 46.21 24.06
C SER A 754 -10.70 44.77 23.74
N GLN A 755 -10.61 44.41 22.46
CA GLN A 755 -10.67 43.04 21.98
C GLN A 755 -9.40 42.75 21.19
N LEU A 756 -8.62 41.77 21.67
CA LEU A 756 -7.40 41.32 21.01
C LEU A 756 -7.76 40.24 19.99
N TYR A 757 -7.37 40.46 18.74
CA TYR A 757 -7.62 39.54 17.64
C TYR A 757 -6.31 39.02 17.07
N PHE A 758 -6.25 37.71 16.86
CA PHE A 758 -5.19 37.00 16.14
C PHE A 758 -5.77 36.32 14.90
N ILE A 759 -4.95 35.96 13.92
CA ILE A 759 -5.38 35.08 12.84
C ILE A 759 -5.25 33.63 13.31
N GLU A 760 -6.25 32.80 13.03
CA GLU A 760 -6.25 31.38 13.38
C GLU A 760 -5.00 30.66 12.80
N GLY A 761 -4.36 29.86 13.65
CA GLY A 761 -3.19 29.07 13.27
C GLY A 761 -3.55 27.91 12.35
N GLN A 762 -2.56 27.40 11.61
CA GLN A 762 -2.68 26.16 10.84
C GLN A 762 -1.55 25.22 11.26
N PRO A 763 -1.86 24.07 11.87
CA PRO A 763 -3.19 23.59 12.26
C PRO A 763 -3.87 24.49 13.32
N LYS A 764 -5.21 24.38 13.44
CA LYS A 764 -6.01 25.15 14.41
C LYS A 764 -5.52 25.00 15.86
N SER A 765 -5.01 23.82 16.19
CA SER A 765 -4.46 23.48 17.50
C SER A 765 -3.33 24.40 17.97
N LEU A 766 -2.62 25.09 17.05
CA LEU A 766 -1.64 26.12 17.44
C LEU A 766 -2.31 27.30 18.16
N GLY A 767 -3.54 27.65 17.77
CA GLY A 767 -4.37 28.63 18.49
C GLY A 767 -4.72 28.14 19.88
N ASP A 768 -5.03 26.85 20.04
CA ASP A 768 -5.30 26.25 21.34
C ASP A 768 -4.05 26.24 22.24
N ALA A 769 -2.88 25.94 21.68
CA ALA A 769 -1.61 26.00 22.39
C ALA A 769 -1.28 27.43 22.87
N LEU A 770 -1.47 28.43 22.01
CA LEU A 770 -1.30 29.83 22.38
C LEU A 770 -2.33 30.26 23.45
N MET A 771 -3.58 29.84 23.32
CA MET A 771 -4.64 30.13 24.31
C MET A 771 -4.36 29.47 25.67
N ARG A 772 -3.80 28.25 25.71
CA ARG A 772 -3.34 27.62 26.95
C ARG A 772 -2.24 28.45 27.63
N ARG A 773 -1.31 29.01 26.86
CA ARG A 773 -0.30 29.93 27.38
C ARG A 773 -0.96 31.20 27.93
N PHE A 774 -1.79 31.87 27.14
CA PHE A 774 -2.46 33.11 27.52
C PHE A 774 -3.39 32.99 28.72
N ARG A 775 -4.02 31.84 28.96
CA ARG A 775 -4.79 31.63 30.20
C ARG A 775 -3.93 31.75 31.47
N ARG A 776 -2.62 31.47 31.36
CA ARG A 776 -1.66 31.61 32.46
C ARG A 776 -1.10 33.03 32.55
N THR A 777 -0.83 33.68 31.41
CA THR A 777 -0.11 34.96 31.35
C THR A 777 -1.03 36.18 31.27
N LEU A 778 -2.24 36.05 30.73
CA LEU A 778 -3.22 37.12 30.51
C LEU A 778 -4.46 36.95 31.41
N ALA A 779 -4.25 36.74 32.72
CA ALA A 779 -5.32 36.44 33.68
C ALA A 779 -6.48 37.45 33.65
N HIS A 780 -6.19 38.73 33.40
CA HIS A 780 -7.19 39.78 33.24
C HIS A 780 -7.55 39.97 31.76
N GLY A 781 -8.78 39.61 31.38
CA GLY A 781 -9.32 39.90 30.06
C GLY A 781 -9.12 38.82 29.00
N ILE A 782 -8.72 37.60 29.39
CA ILE A 782 -8.58 36.46 28.47
C ILE A 782 -9.82 36.21 27.60
N ASP A 783 -11.03 36.45 28.14
CA ASP A 783 -12.30 36.29 27.40
C ASP A 783 -12.43 37.23 26.19
N ARG A 784 -11.58 38.26 26.12
CA ARG A 784 -11.51 39.26 25.04
C ARG A 784 -10.41 38.96 24.03
N VAL A 785 -9.70 37.84 24.17
CA VAL A 785 -8.78 37.32 23.15
C VAL A 785 -9.56 36.42 22.19
N LYS A 786 -9.48 36.70 20.89
CA LYS A 786 -10.24 36.04 19.84
C LYS A 786 -9.35 35.68 18.64
N PHE A 787 -9.80 34.70 17.87
CA PHE A 787 -9.19 34.31 16.60
C PHE A 787 -10.14 34.62 15.45
N ILE A 788 -9.61 35.26 14.40
CA ILE A 788 -10.27 35.44 13.11
C ILE A 788 -9.91 34.22 12.26
N PRO A 789 -10.88 33.58 11.59
CA PRO A 789 -10.58 32.51 10.64
C PRO A 789 -9.53 32.95 9.62
N ARG A 790 -8.72 32.00 9.14
CA ARG A 790 -7.68 32.32 8.17
C ARG A 790 -8.30 32.87 6.87
N VAL A 791 -7.87 34.08 6.50
CA VAL A 791 -8.31 34.79 5.29
C VAL A 791 -7.10 35.23 4.47
N ASN A 792 -7.31 35.41 3.16
CA ASN A 792 -6.27 35.73 2.19
C ASN A 792 -6.75 36.77 1.16
N GLY A 793 -5.80 37.37 0.44
CA GLY A 793 -6.08 38.38 -0.58
C GLY A 793 -6.87 39.59 -0.06
N GLU A 794 -7.94 39.97 -0.76
CA GLU A 794 -8.76 41.13 -0.40
C GLU A 794 -9.42 40.99 0.97
N ALA A 795 -9.81 39.78 1.38
CA ALA A 795 -10.41 39.56 2.70
C ALA A 795 -9.40 39.87 3.83
N PHE A 796 -8.12 39.58 3.62
CA PHE A 796 -7.08 39.95 4.59
C PHE A 796 -6.86 41.47 4.66
N LEU A 797 -6.83 42.16 3.52
CA LEU A 797 -6.78 43.64 3.48
C LEU A 797 -7.95 44.28 4.25
N ASN A 798 -9.14 43.68 4.16
CA ASN A 798 -10.30 44.11 4.92
C ASN A 798 -10.10 43.96 6.43
N VAL A 799 -9.60 42.81 6.89
CA VAL A 799 -9.28 42.60 8.31
C VAL A 799 -8.30 43.65 8.83
N LEU A 800 -7.25 43.97 8.06
CA LEU A 800 -6.31 45.04 8.42
C LEU A 800 -6.99 46.41 8.51
N ALA A 801 -7.88 46.74 7.56
CA ALA A 801 -8.58 48.01 7.52
C ALA A 801 -9.60 48.20 8.67
N LEU A 802 -10.08 47.09 9.25
CA LEU A 802 -11.03 47.09 10.37
C LEU A 802 -10.37 47.27 11.74
N ALA A 803 -9.05 47.10 11.83
CA ALA A 803 -8.29 47.27 13.07
C ALA A 803 -8.26 48.75 13.49
N ASN A 804 -8.47 49.01 14.78
CA ASN A 804 -8.21 50.32 15.36
C ASN A 804 -6.70 50.53 15.53
N VAL A 805 -5.98 49.46 15.90
CA VAL A 805 -4.53 49.44 15.95
C VAL A 805 -4.04 48.04 15.64
N ILE A 806 -2.96 47.96 14.86
CA ILE A 806 -2.23 46.72 14.62
C ILE A 806 -1.06 46.65 15.60
N LEU A 807 -0.88 45.47 16.20
CA LEU A 807 0.19 45.18 17.15
C LEU A 807 1.27 44.35 16.44
N ASP A 808 2.45 44.93 16.30
CA ASP A 808 3.64 44.28 15.77
C ASP A 808 4.41 43.54 16.88
N PRO A 809 4.65 42.22 16.79
CA PRO A 809 5.40 41.49 17.80
C PRO A 809 6.86 41.95 17.92
N ILE A 810 7.38 41.96 19.14
CA ILE A 810 8.63 42.66 19.50
C ILE A 810 9.93 41.98 19.02
N HIS A 811 9.92 40.67 18.82
CA HIS A 811 11.12 39.91 18.37
C HIS A 811 11.08 39.54 16.89
N PHE A 812 9.90 39.52 16.28
CA PHE A 812 9.71 39.23 14.86
C PHE A 812 8.46 39.97 14.37
N GLY A 813 8.69 41.04 13.61
CA GLY A 813 7.65 41.95 13.17
C GLY A 813 6.95 41.51 11.89
N GLY A 814 6.22 42.46 11.32
CA GLY A 814 5.57 42.33 10.03
C GLY A 814 6.54 42.21 8.86
N GLY A 815 6.00 41.81 7.73
CA GLY A 815 6.68 41.76 6.44
C GLY A 815 5.66 42.22 5.41
N THR A 816 5.12 41.27 4.64
CA THR A 816 3.99 41.51 3.72
C THR A 816 2.84 42.22 4.43
N THR A 817 2.53 41.80 5.66
CA THR A 817 1.50 42.40 6.51
C THR A 817 1.67 43.91 6.69
N SER A 818 2.90 44.41 6.87
CA SER A 818 3.15 45.84 7.08
C SER A 818 2.87 46.64 5.80
N TYR A 819 3.34 46.15 4.65
CA TYR A 819 2.99 46.75 3.35
C TYR A 819 1.47 46.76 3.14
N GLU A 820 0.80 45.64 3.35
CA GLU A 820 -0.66 45.53 3.16
C GLU A 820 -1.46 46.39 4.16
N ALA A 821 -0.99 46.55 5.40
CA ALA A 821 -1.60 47.41 6.40
C ALA A 821 -1.43 48.91 6.06
N PHE A 822 -0.23 49.32 5.65
CA PHE A 822 0.00 50.71 5.24
C PHE A 822 -0.73 51.07 3.96
N PHE A 823 -0.99 50.10 3.07
CA PHE A 823 -1.84 50.32 1.89
C PHE A 823 -3.24 50.80 2.28
N VAL A 824 -3.85 50.19 3.30
CA VAL A 824 -5.18 50.58 3.82
C VAL A 824 -5.12 51.69 4.88
N GLY A 825 -3.92 52.21 5.17
CA GLY A 825 -3.68 53.27 6.15
C GLY A 825 -3.81 52.83 7.60
N ALA A 826 -3.74 51.52 7.90
CA ALA A 826 -3.87 51.00 9.24
C ALA A 826 -2.62 51.34 10.09
N PRO A 827 -2.78 52.01 11.25
CA PRO A 827 -1.67 52.24 12.17
C PRO A 827 -1.14 50.95 12.79
N ILE A 828 0.18 50.83 12.84
CA ILE A 828 0.89 49.69 13.44
C ILE A 828 1.77 50.23 14.57
N VAL A 829 1.60 49.74 15.80
CA VAL A 829 2.56 50.04 16.87
C VAL A 829 3.71 49.06 16.76
N THR A 830 4.93 49.58 16.64
CA THR A 830 6.13 48.76 16.46
C THR A 830 7.25 49.22 17.38
N MET A 831 8.00 48.26 17.93
CA MET A 831 9.15 48.48 18.79
C MET A 831 10.35 47.78 18.17
N PRO A 832 11.21 48.50 17.42
CA PRO A 832 12.30 47.90 16.69
C PRO A 832 13.33 47.30 17.65
N GLY A 833 13.47 45.97 17.63
CA GLY A 833 14.40 45.23 18.47
C GLY A 833 15.84 45.19 17.94
N ALA A 834 16.64 44.29 18.51
CA ALA A 834 18.07 44.15 18.21
C ALA A 834 18.37 43.49 16.85
N PHE A 835 17.39 42.91 16.17
CA PHE A 835 17.61 42.13 14.95
C PHE A 835 16.72 42.60 13.81
N MET A 836 17.21 42.51 12.58
CA MET A 836 16.52 42.89 11.33
C MET A 836 15.06 42.45 11.29
N ARG A 837 14.79 41.19 11.66
CA ARG A 837 13.47 40.55 11.67
C ARG A 837 12.39 41.26 12.50
N SER A 838 12.77 42.17 13.40
CA SER A 838 11.84 42.99 14.21
C SER A 838 11.68 44.42 13.69
N ARG A 839 12.37 44.80 12.61
CA ARG A 839 12.58 46.20 12.20
C ARG A 839 11.96 46.56 10.85
N VAL A 840 11.29 45.63 10.17
CA VAL A 840 10.67 45.86 8.86
C VAL A 840 9.61 46.95 8.92
N THR A 841 8.67 46.87 9.87
CA THR A 841 7.64 47.89 10.06
C THR A 841 8.25 49.27 10.37
N TYR A 842 9.25 49.30 11.24
CA TYR A 842 10.02 50.51 11.56
C TYR A 842 10.64 51.14 10.30
N ALA A 843 11.29 50.35 9.46
CA ALA A 843 11.94 50.83 8.25
C ALA A 843 10.91 51.39 7.23
N CYS A 844 9.73 50.77 7.12
CA CYS A 844 8.62 51.33 6.34
C CYS A 844 8.17 52.71 6.88
N TYR A 845 8.02 52.85 8.19
CA TYR A 845 7.66 54.14 8.81
C TYR A 845 8.72 55.21 8.58
N LYS A 846 10.00 54.85 8.74
CA LYS A 846 11.13 55.73 8.49
C LYS A 846 11.13 56.21 7.03
N LYS A 847 10.90 55.30 6.08
CA LYS A 847 10.83 55.64 4.65
C LYS A 847 9.64 56.55 4.32
N MET A 848 8.50 56.39 4.99
CA MET A 848 7.35 57.28 4.86
C MET A 848 7.51 58.62 5.58
N GLY A 849 8.49 58.77 6.50
CA GLY A 849 8.61 59.94 7.36
C GLY A 849 7.49 60.04 8.42
N VAL A 850 6.91 58.90 8.83
CA VAL A 850 5.78 58.83 9.77
C VAL A 850 6.21 58.01 10.99
N MET A 851 6.72 58.63 12.04
CA MET A 851 7.35 57.92 13.16
C MET A 851 6.47 57.78 14.41
N ASP A 852 5.23 58.28 14.37
CA ASP A 852 4.34 58.49 15.53
C ASP A 852 3.93 57.21 16.28
N ALA A 853 4.06 56.04 15.64
CA ALA A 853 3.72 54.73 16.21
C ALA A 853 4.96 53.83 16.40
N VAL A 854 6.16 54.42 16.30
CA VAL A 854 7.43 53.76 16.64
C VAL A 854 7.77 54.10 18.08
N VAL A 855 7.90 53.07 18.91
CA VAL A 855 8.15 53.20 20.36
C VAL A 855 9.47 52.53 20.75
N SER A 856 10.00 52.88 21.92
CA SER A 856 11.31 52.37 22.36
C SER A 856 11.23 51.38 23.52
N ASN A 857 10.08 51.28 24.20
CA ASN A 857 9.91 50.40 25.35
C ASN A 857 8.45 49.87 25.47
N PRO A 858 8.22 48.83 26.30
CA PRO A 858 6.89 48.24 26.49
C PRO A 858 5.81 49.21 26.99
N ASP A 859 6.14 50.15 27.88
CA ASP A 859 5.15 51.08 28.44
C ASP A 859 4.64 52.05 27.35
N GLU A 860 5.55 52.63 26.57
CA GLU A 860 5.21 53.46 25.41
C GLU A 860 4.41 52.68 24.37
N TYR A 861 4.70 51.39 24.19
CA TYR A 861 3.95 50.51 23.31
C TYR A 861 2.48 50.46 23.72
N VAL A 862 2.23 50.16 25.00
CA VAL A 862 0.88 50.06 25.54
C VAL A 862 0.16 51.41 25.45
N GLU A 863 0.83 52.48 25.85
CA GLU A 863 0.26 53.84 25.80
C GLU A 863 -0.13 54.26 24.40
N THR A 864 0.76 54.03 23.43
CA THR A 864 0.53 54.37 22.03
C THR A 864 -0.59 53.51 21.45
N ALA A 865 -0.62 52.21 21.74
CA ALA A 865 -1.67 51.32 21.27
C ALA A 865 -3.04 51.72 21.82
N ILE A 866 -3.13 52.03 23.12
CA ILE A 866 -4.37 52.50 23.76
C ILE A 866 -4.80 53.85 23.19
N ARG A 867 -3.87 54.81 23.05
CA ARG A 867 -4.17 56.13 22.49
C ARG A 867 -4.75 56.01 21.08
N LEU A 868 -4.10 55.25 20.20
CA LEU A 868 -4.57 55.04 18.83
C LEU A 868 -5.92 54.30 18.74
N ALA A 869 -6.21 53.41 19.69
CA ALA A 869 -7.49 52.71 19.73
C ALA A 869 -8.64 53.55 20.31
N ASN A 870 -8.34 54.50 21.19
CA ASN A 870 -9.32 55.27 21.96
C ASN A 870 -9.62 56.65 21.37
N ASP A 871 -8.62 57.29 20.74
CA ASP A 871 -8.74 58.62 20.18
C ASP A 871 -8.93 58.54 18.65
N SER A 872 -10.18 58.69 18.20
CA SER A 872 -10.52 58.65 16.78
C SER A 872 -9.90 59.78 15.96
N ALA A 873 -9.63 60.93 16.58
CA ALA A 873 -8.97 62.04 15.89
C ALA A 873 -7.50 61.72 15.67
N CYS A 874 -6.79 61.26 16.71
CA CYS A 874 -5.41 60.81 16.61
C CYS A 874 -5.24 59.66 15.60
N HIS A 875 -6.13 58.65 15.63
CA HIS A 875 -6.15 57.57 14.65
C HIS A 875 -6.36 58.09 13.22
N GLY A 876 -7.36 58.97 13.02
CA GLY A 876 -7.69 59.53 11.71
C GLY A 876 -6.55 60.35 11.10
N GLU A 877 -5.87 61.16 11.92
CA GLU A 877 -4.72 61.96 11.51
C GLU A 877 -3.55 61.07 11.07
N LEU A 878 -3.17 60.09 11.89
CA LEU A 878 -2.09 59.17 11.56
C LEU A 878 -2.42 58.36 10.30
N LYS A 879 -3.65 57.85 10.17
CA LYS A 879 -4.13 57.16 8.96
C LYS A 879 -4.00 58.04 7.72
N SER A 880 -4.40 59.30 7.79
CA SER A 880 -4.29 60.24 6.67
C SER A 880 -2.83 60.47 6.27
N ARG A 881 -1.92 60.64 7.25
CA ARG A 881 -0.49 60.79 6.99
C ARG A 881 0.10 59.54 6.34
N ILE A 882 -0.20 58.34 6.85
CA ILE A 882 0.21 57.07 6.24
C ILE A 882 -0.27 57.00 4.79
N LEU A 883 -1.55 57.24 4.52
CA LEU A 883 -2.11 57.16 3.15
C LEU A 883 -1.45 58.15 2.19
N SER A 884 -1.10 59.36 2.65
CA SER A 884 -0.41 60.35 1.84
C SER A 884 1.04 59.97 1.51
N ALA A 885 1.72 59.27 2.43
CA ALA A 885 3.13 58.94 2.31
C ALA A 885 3.40 57.53 1.75
N ASN A 886 2.45 56.59 1.82
CA ASN A 886 2.73 55.17 1.58
C ASN A 886 3.20 54.83 0.15
N HIS A 887 3.05 55.74 -0.82
CA HIS A 887 3.46 55.51 -2.20
C HIS A 887 4.96 55.17 -2.33
N VAL A 888 5.81 55.67 -1.42
CA VAL A 888 7.26 55.39 -1.38
C VAL A 888 7.62 53.94 -1.05
N LEU A 889 6.65 53.14 -0.57
CA LEU A 889 6.87 51.74 -0.20
C LEU A 889 6.71 50.79 -1.39
N TYR A 890 6.04 51.19 -2.46
CA TYR A 890 5.65 50.29 -3.54
C TYR A 890 6.41 50.59 -4.82
N GLU A 891 6.76 49.53 -5.56
CA GLU A 891 7.31 49.62 -6.91
C GLU A 891 8.56 50.53 -7.01
N ASP A 892 9.35 50.62 -5.94
CA ASP A 892 10.55 51.46 -5.87
C ASP A 892 11.66 50.93 -6.79
N ALA A 893 11.88 51.59 -7.92
CA ALA A 893 12.92 51.19 -8.88
C ALA A 893 14.36 51.40 -8.37
N ALA A 894 14.59 52.11 -7.26
CA ALA A 894 15.93 52.30 -6.71
C ALA A 894 16.58 50.97 -6.30
N VAL A 895 15.80 50.07 -5.70
CA VAL A 895 16.28 48.76 -5.26
C VAL A 895 16.84 47.92 -6.41
N LEU A 896 16.26 48.03 -7.61
CA LEU A 896 16.72 47.30 -8.80
C LEU A 896 18.08 47.81 -9.28
N ARG A 897 18.32 49.12 -9.16
CA ARG A 897 19.61 49.73 -9.51
C ARG A 897 20.69 49.34 -8.51
N GLU A 898 20.36 49.38 -7.22
CA GLU A 898 21.27 48.97 -6.14
C GLU A 898 21.61 47.47 -6.23
N LEU A 899 20.61 46.61 -6.47
CA LEU A 899 20.81 45.18 -6.68
C LEU A 899 21.71 44.89 -7.88
N GLY A 900 21.47 45.56 -9.02
CA GLY A 900 22.33 45.41 -10.19
C GLY A 900 23.77 45.88 -9.95
N ALA A 901 23.95 47.03 -9.30
CA ALA A 901 25.29 47.54 -8.95
C ALA A 901 26.02 46.60 -7.97
N PHE A 902 25.29 46.01 -7.02
CA PHE A 902 25.84 44.98 -6.14
C PHE A 902 26.31 43.75 -6.93
N PHE A 903 25.50 43.21 -7.84
CA PHE A 903 25.88 42.04 -8.62
C PHE A 903 27.15 42.27 -9.44
N GLU A 904 27.28 43.41 -10.12
CA GLU A 904 28.50 43.74 -10.85
C GLU A 904 29.73 43.77 -9.96
N LYS A 905 29.65 44.48 -8.83
CA LYS A 905 30.75 44.59 -7.88
C LYS A 905 31.12 43.23 -7.28
N ALA A 906 30.14 42.40 -6.95
CA ALA A 906 30.37 41.08 -6.38
C ALA A 906 31.04 40.14 -7.40
N VAL A 907 30.58 40.16 -8.65
CA VAL A 907 31.17 39.36 -9.74
C VAL A 907 32.59 39.83 -10.07
N GLU A 908 32.84 41.13 -10.11
CA GLU A 908 34.19 41.69 -10.30
C GLU A 908 35.14 41.28 -9.16
N LYS A 909 34.69 41.35 -7.90
CA LYS A 909 35.44 40.86 -6.74
C LYS A 909 35.74 39.36 -6.86
N ALA A 910 34.75 38.54 -7.24
CA ALA A 910 34.95 37.10 -7.42
C ALA A 910 35.96 36.77 -8.54
N ARG A 911 35.97 37.54 -9.64
CA ARG A 911 36.94 37.37 -10.73
C ARG A 911 38.36 37.74 -10.32
N THR A 912 38.53 38.81 -9.53
CA THR A 912 39.85 39.29 -9.10
C THR A 912 40.49 38.43 -8.01
N GLN A 913 39.68 37.77 -7.17
CA GLN A 913 40.19 36.92 -6.09
C GLN A 913 40.58 35.51 -6.55
N GLY A 914 40.32 35.15 -7.81
CA GLY A 914 40.63 33.83 -8.38
C GLY A 914 39.75 32.74 -7.77
N THR A 915 38.79 32.22 -8.55
CA THR A 915 37.92 31.10 -8.15
C THR A 915 38.67 29.76 -8.17
N CYS A 916 39.73 29.61 -7.38
CA CYS A 916 40.34 28.34 -6.94
C CYS A 916 41.56 28.60 -6.04
N ALA A 917 41.33 28.87 -4.76
CA ALA A 917 42.32 28.66 -3.71
C ALA A 917 41.60 28.41 -2.37
N HIS A 918 41.01 27.22 -2.21
CA HIS A 918 41.12 26.36 -1.03
C HIS A 918 40.34 25.06 -1.21
#